data_AF-A0A374ULB8-F1
#
_entry.id   AF-A0A374ULB8-F1
#
_cell.length_a   1.000
_cell.length_b   1.000
_cell.length_c   1.000
_cell.angle_alpha   90.00
_cell.angle_beta   90.00
_cell.angle_gamma   90.00
#
_symmetry.space_group_name_H-M   'P 1'
#
loop_
_entity.id
_entity.type
_entity.pdbx_description
1 polymer ?
#
loop_
_entity_poly.entity_id
_entity_poly.type
_entity_poly.pdbx_seq_one_letter_code
_entity_poly.pdbx_strand_id
1 'polypeptide(L)'
;MDIEILLVNQNDDTAVDNSELSGKLAENGFMLTYVTPVGFKSKQIIAALDKCADNEEKPAVVIVANALSDKGADSFKRHFSEVVEQAERAERVKVPKDYWKKHDKALKNAKKLKLSDEKVQEIKDGFKLYRKKSKIFNLGDLGNGCKGFCFMYKGMRIAVLPRTKYSLNNTEDMIVAAALKAIEVFEYNEAEYPGGFSKVEYVPPRKGFKYCFIPMRGDSGKDVARKSVALVSLAVFIGALSMLFYNMVYLSYQNKEKMNDIQMIYHNTTDNSSSQEGDKKPTEEEKVDWAKLRDINKEIVGWVEINDTQIDYPVLYHEGDSRSSQYYLYRDYKGNPDDWGSVFIDYRSTKSTKSKNVIMHGHHMNDGTMFADMLKYGRYSIDMDFYKKSPTITFNTPEENATYKIISVFKTNTLSSHGEFFNYMIGEFQNEKEFMNYVYNVRVRSMVNCPVDVNEDDSLITLSTCSYEYTDFRTVIVARKVRKGESAKVDVSQASANNNAVWPQVYYDRNGGTRPTVTDFCTAYDAGQIDWYSGDYDFKDQKIVEATTAPVATDAQGNTVKPTQPTTAEPTTQAKVYVTVKFINFDGSLISEQKVEVGKAAKAPADPVQPSDDYYDYIFKGWQLDFSKVYSDMTIAPNFEPVLKQQPTDAVSEEVMSE
;
A
#
# COMPACT_ATOMS: atom_id res chain seq x y z
N MET A 1 35.65 -57.04 -12.03
CA MET A 1 34.34 -56.40 -11.78
C MET A 1 34.28 -55.10 -12.56
N ASP A 2 33.17 -54.81 -13.21
CA ASP A 2 33.07 -53.61 -14.06
C ASP A 2 32.85 -52.36 -13.22
N ILE A 3 33.54 -51.29 -13.59
CA ILE A 3 33.49 -49.98 -12.95
C ILE A 3 33.20 -48.90 -13.98
N GLU A 4 32.26 -48.03 -13.63
CA GLU A 4 32.01 -46.79 -14.36
C GLU A 4 32.34 -45.57 -13.50
N ILE A 5 32.79 -44.49 -14.15
CA ILE A 5 33.17 -43.25 -13.49
C ILE A 5 32.30 -42.12 -14.02
N LEU A 6 31.60 -41.45 -13.11
CA LEU A 6 30.89 -40.21 -13.37
C LEU A 6 31.76 -39.05 -12.89
N LEU A 7 32.38 -38.34 -13.83
CA LEU A 7 33.24 -37.21 -13.53
C LEU A 7 32.38 -35.95 -13.43
N VAL A 8 32.27 -35.37 -12.22
CA VAL A 8 31.42 -34.20 -12.03
C VAL A 8 32.13 -32.91 -12.45
N ASN A 9 31.59 -32.24 -13.47
CA ASN A 9 32.13 -30.97 -13.97
C ASN A 9 31.75 -29.81 -13.03
N GLN A 10 32.74 -29.24 -12.34
CA GLN A 10 32.54 -28.12 -11.39
C GLN A 10 33.58 -27.01 -11.58
N ASN A 11 33.56 -26.28 -12.70
CA ASN A 11 34.39 -25.09 -13.01
C ASN A 11 35.94 -25.22 -12.88
N ASP A 12 36.46 -26.31 -12.29
CA ASP A 12 37.86 -26.66 -12.15
C ASP A 12 38.13 -27.85 -13.10
N ASP A 13 39.06 -27.69 -14.04
CA ASP A 13 39.44 -28.73 -15.01
C ASP A 13 40.21 -29.87 -14.31
N THR A 14 39.51 -30.94 -13.95
CA THR A 14 40.14 -32.21 -13.56
C THR A 14 40.24 -33.12 -14.76
N ALA A 15 41.44 -33.24 -15.34
CA ALA A 15 41.77 -34.29 -16.30
C ALA A 15 42.11 -35.57 -15.51
N VAL A 16 41.51 -36.70 -15.91
CA VAL A 16 41.86 -38.04 -15.43
C VAL A 16 42.61 -38.72 -16.57
N ASP A 17 43.77 -39.32 -16.30
CA ASP A 17 44.49 -40.11 -17.32
C ASP A 17 43.86 -41.50 -17.42
N ASN A 18 43.03 -41.69 -18.44
CA ASN A 18 42.32 -42.94 -18.65
C ASN A 18 43.26 -44.14 -18.86
N SER A 19 44.47 -43.94 -19.37
CA SER A 19 45.43 -45.03 -19.61
C SER A 19 46.07 -45.48 -18.30
N GLU A 20 46.48 -44.53 -17.44
CA GLU A 20 47.04 -44.84 -16.12
C GLU A 20 45.98 -45.44 -15.19
N LEU A 21 44.79 -44.86 -15.18
CA LEU A 21 43.68 -45.32 -14.34
C LEU A 21 43.22 -46.73 -14.70
N SER A 22 43.10 -47.04 -15.99
CA SER A 22 42.72 -48.38 -16.43
C SER A 22 43.73 -49.43 -16.00
N GLY A 23 45.04 -49.11 -16.01
CA GLY A 23 46.09 -50.00 -15.53
C GLY A 23 45.96 -50.29 -14.04
N LYS A 24 45.85 -49.23 -13.22
CA LYS A 24 45.70 -49.34 -11.75
C LYS A 24 44.43 -50.09 -11.33
N LEU A 25 43.32 -49.88 -12.05
CA LEU A 25 42.08 -50.60 -11.80
C LEU A 25 42.21 -52.08 -12.16
N ALA A 26 42.84 -52.41 -13.29
CA ALA A 26 43.05 -53.79 -13.74
C ALA A 26 43.94 -54.59 -12.77
N GLU A 27 45.00 -53.97 -12.22
CA GLU A 27 45.85 -54.57 -11.17
C GLU A 27 45.04 -54.96 -9.91
N ASN A 28 43.93 -54.27 -9.65
CA ASN A 28 43.05 -54.51 -8.52
C ASN A 28 41.77 -55.27 -8.90
N GLY A 29 41.72 -55.90 -10.07
CA GLY A 29 40.60 -56.75 -10.51
C GLY A 29 39.38 -56.01 -11.05
N PHE A 30 39.53 -54.73 -11.40
CA PHE A 30 38.47 -53.89 -11.97
C PHE A 30 38.68 -53.64 -13.45
N MET A 31 37.59 -53.66 -14.21
CA MET A 31 37.57 -53.29 -15.62
C MET A 31 36.87 -51.94 -15.75
N LEU A 32 37.58 -50.91 -16.21
CA LEU A 32 37.00 -49.59 -16.45
C LEU A 32 36.19 -49.61 -17.75
N THR A 33 34.87 -49.41 -17.66
CA THR A 33 33.97 -49.49 -18.81
C THR A 33 33.82 -48.12 -19.48
N TYR A 34 33.41 -47.11 -18.71
CA TYR A 34 33.17 -45.75 -19.21
C TYR A 34 33.57 -44.68 -18.19
N VAL A 35 34.07 -43.56 -18.72
CA VAL A 35 34.24 -42.30 -17.97
C VAL A 35 33.31 -41.27 -18.58
N THR A 36 32.26 -40.90 -17.85
CA THR A 36 31.20 -40.01 -18.34
C THR A 36 31.23 -38.67 -17.61
N PRO A 37 31.38 -37.53 -18.32
CA PRO A 37 31.24 -36.22 -17.70
C PRO A 37 29.78 -35.94 -17.34
N VAL A 38 29.51 -35.48 -16.12
CA VAL A 38 28.17 -35.20 -15.60
C VAL A 38 28.13 -33.83 -14.91
N GLY A 39 27.04 -33.09 -15.07
CA GLY A 39 26.86 -31.83 -14.33
C GLY A 39 26.53 -32.06 -12.85
N PHE A 40 26.92 -31.13 -11.98
CA PHE A 40 26.81 -31.30 -10.52
C PHE A 40 25.38 -31.29 -9.95
N LYS A 41 24.35 -30.95 -10.75
CA LYS A 41 22.98 -30.93 -10.24
C LYS A 41 22.48 -32.37 -9.99
N SER A 42 21.81 -32.59 -8.87
CA SER A 42 21.21 -33.87 -8.46
C SER A 42 20.47 -34.60 -9.59
N LYS A 43 19.64 -33.87 -10.35
CA LYS A 43 18.90 -34.41 -11.51
C LYS A 43 19.80 -34.98 -12.61
N GLN A 44 20.95 -34.38 -12.86
CA GLN A 44 21.89 -34.83 -13.89
C GLN A 44 22.65 -36.09 -13.42
N ILE A 45 23.06 -36.11 -12.16
CA ILE A 45 23.67 -37.28 -11.52
C ILE A 45 22.69 -38.46 -11.50
N ILE A 46 21.43 -38.24 -11.12
CA ILE A 46 20.36 -39.25 -11.18
C ILE A 46 20.21 -39.81 -12.59
N ALA A 47 20.12 -38.94 -13.60
CA ALA A 47 19.96 -39.39 -14.98
C ALA A 47 21.16 -40.21 -15.50
N ALA A 48 22.39 -39.86 -15.06
CA ALA A 48 23.58 -40.63 -15.38
C ALA A 48 23.56 -42.01 -14.69
N LEU A 49 23.24 -42.05 -13.40
CA LEU A 49 23.10 -43.31 -12.65
C LEU A 49 21.99 -44.21 -13.19
N ASP A 50 20.87 -43.64 -13.63
CA ASP A 50 19.80 -44.38 -14.28
C ASP A 50 20.28 -45.04 -15.57
N LYS A 51 21.10 -44.35 -16.38
CA LYS A 51 21.72 -44.94 -17.59
C LYS A 51 22.67 -46.08 -17.26
N CYS A 52 23.52 -45.92 -16.24
CA CYS A 52 24.40 -47.00 -15.77
C CYS A 52 23.58 -48.23 -15.34
N ALA A 53 22.44 -48.00 -14.67
CA ALA A 53 21.60 -49.08 -14.15
C ALA A 53 20.79 -49.83 -15.22
N ASP A 54 20.56 -49.20 -16.38
CA ASP A 54 19.76 -49.73 -17.49
C ASP A 54 20.63 -50.47 -18.54
N ASN A 55 21.96 -50.49 -18.36
CA ASN A 55 22.88 -51.26 -19.21
C ASN A 55 22.69 -52.78 -19.01
N GLU A 56 22.89 -53.58 -20.07
CA GLU A 56 22.70 -55.05 -20.03
C GLU A 56 23.63 -55.72 -19.02
N GLU A 57 24.88 -55.24 -18.92
CA GLU A 57 25.84 -55.59 -17.88
C GLU A 57 26.00 -54.41 -16.91
N LYS A 58 25.40 -54.52 -15.72
CA LYS A 58 25.43 -53.45 -14.73
C LYS A 58 26.80 -53.37 -14.05
N PRO A 59 27.41 -52.18 -13.94
CA PRO A 59 28.67 -52.04 -13.23
C PRO A 59 28.50 -52.38 -11.75
N ALA A 60 29.50 -53.09 -11.21
CA ALA A 60 29.49 -53.49 -9.80
C ALA A 60 29.68 -52.29 -8.86
N VAL A 61 30.44 -51.28 -9.33
CA VAL A 61 30.73 -50.03 -8.64
C VAL A 61 30.66 -48.87 -9.62
N VAL A 62 30.02 -47.77 -9.22
CA VAL A 62 30.04 -46.50 -9.95
C VAL A 62 30.68 -45.44 -9.07
N ILE A 63 31.73 -44.79 -9.57
CA ILE A 63 32.47 -43.75 -8.86
C ILE A 63 31.99 -42.38 -9.31
N VAL A 64 31.40 -41.60 -8.42
CA VAL A 64 31.08 -40.19 -8.66
C VAL A 64 32.25 -39.34 -8.17
N ALA A 65 33.19 -39.09 -9.09
CA ALA A 65 34.42 -38.36 -8.83
C ALA A 65 34.20 -36.84 -8.83
N ASN A 66 35.06 -36.12 -8.10
CA ASN A 66 35.07 -34.65 -8.04
C ASN A 66 33.75 -34.00 -7.55
N ALA A 67 33.04 -34.65 -6.63
CA ALA A 67 31.67 -34.28 -6.28
C ALA A 67 31.53 -33.48 -4.98
N LEU A 68 32.31 -33.78 -3.94
CA LEU A 68 32.14 -33.16 -2.62
C LEU A 68 33.03 -31.93 -2.43
N SER A 69 32.42 -30.83 -2.00
CA SER A 69 33.05 -29.51 -1.80
C SER A 69 33.86 -29.37 -0.52
N ASP A 70 33.95 -30.40 0.32
CA ASP A 70 34.74 -30.41 1.55
C ASP A 70 35.23 -31.84 1.88
N LYS A 71 36.07 -31.96 2.92
CA LYS A 71 36.61 -33.25 3.41
C LYS A 71 35.62 -34.01 4.32
N GLY A 72 34.42 -33.48 4.55
CA GLY A 72 33.46 -33.91 5.57
C GLY A 72 32.14 -34.44 5.01
N ALA A 73 31.17 -34.66 5.90
CA ALA A 73 29.87 -35.25 5.56
C ALA A 73 28.81 -34.22 5.14
N ASP A 74 29.06 -32.92 5.35
CA ASP A 74 28.05 -31.87 5.16
C ASP A 74 27.80 -31.58 3.68
N SER A 75 28.87 -31.59 2.86
CA SER A 75 28.72 -31.50 1.40
C SER A 75 27.87 -32.65 0.83
N PHE A 76 28.09 -33.88 1.30
CA PHE A 76 27.31 -35.04 0.86
C PHE A 76 25.81 -34.87 1.17
N LYS A 77 25.47 -34.50 2.42
CA LYS A 77 24.06 -34.28 2.81
C LYS A 77 23.38 -33.18 1.97
N ARG A 78 24.11 -32.11 1.66
CA ARG A 78 23.59 -30.98 0.89
C ARG A 78 23.32 -31.36 -0.57
N HIS A 79 24.20 -32.13 -1.20
CA HIS A 79 24.17 -32.33 -2.66
C HIS A 79 23.65 -33.69 -3.12
N PHE A 80 23.70 -34.71 -2.27
CA PHE A 80 23.31 -36.09 -2.62
C PHE A 80 22.05 -36.59 -1.91
N SER A 81 21.42 -35.80 -1.05
CA SER A 81 20.17 -36.19 -0.38
C SER A 81 19.05 -36.56 -1.35
N GLU A 82 18.86 -35.79 -2.42
CA GLU A 82 17.89 -36.11 -3.48
C GLU A 82 18.25 -37.37 -4.28
N VAL A 83 19.55 -37.61 -4.52
CA VAL A 83 20.04 -38.81 -5.23
C VAL A 83 19.80 -40.07 -4.41
N VAL A 84 20.08 -40.00 -3.11
CA VAL A 84 19.78 -41.08 -2.16
C VAL A 84 18.27 -41.31 -2.03
N GLU A 85 17.46 -40.25 -2.01
CA GLU A 85 16.00 -40.41 -1.97
C GLU A 85 15.46 -41.11 -3.24
N GLN A 86 16.07 -40.83 -4.40
CA GLN A 86 15.72 -41.52 -5.64
C GLN A 86 16.11 -43.00 -5.59
N ALA A 87 17.25 -43.34 -5.00
CA ALA A 87 17.66 -44.72 -4.77
C ALA A 87 16.63 -45.48 -3.92
N GLU A 88 16.17 -44.85 -2.83
CA GLU A 88 15.11 -45.39 -1.99
C GLU A 88 13.80 -45.56 -2.76
N ARG A 89 13.43 -44.57 -3.59
CA ARG A 89 12.20 -44.61 -4.40
C ARG A 89 12.20 -45.76 -5.40
N ALA A 90 13.34 -46.08 -6.01
CA ALA A 90 13.45 -47.21 -6.94
C ALA A 90 13.13 -48.55 -6.28
N GLU A 91 13.45 -48.68 -4.99
CA GLU A 91 13.22 -49.87 -4.17
C GLU A 91 11.88 -49.86 -3.41
N ARG A 92 11.04 -48.82 -3.58
CA ARG A 92 9.74 -48.72 -2.87
C ARG A 92 8.72 -49.69 -3.43
N VAL A 93 8.25 -50.60 -2.57
CA VAL A 93 7.05 -51.39 -2.85
C VAL A 93 5.83 -50.47 -2.93
N LYS A 94 5.03 -50.62 -3.99
CA LYS A 94 3.80 -49.84 -4.18
C LYS A 94 2.80 -50.15 -3.07
N VAL A 95 2.30 -49.10 -2.40
CA VAL A 95 1.25 -49.22 -1.40
C VAL A 95 -0.04 -49.70 -2.08
N PRO A 96 -0.73 -50.74 -1.55
CA PRO A 96 -2.02 -51.18 -2.07
C PRO A 96 -3.03 -50.02 -2.11
N LYS A 97 -3.74 -49.85 -3.24
CA LYS A 97 -4.72 -48.75 -3.41
C LYS A 97 -5.82 -48.78 -2.35
N ASP A 98 -6.15 -49.96 -1.85
CA ASP A 98 -7.20 -50.22 -0.86
C ASP A 98 -6.67 -50.40 0.56
N TYR A 99 -5.41 -50.04 0.84
CA TYR A 99 -4.77 -50.16 2.16
C TYR A 99 -5.67 -49.66 3.30
N TRP A 100 -6.08 -48.39 3.26
CA TRP A 100 -6.89 -47.79 4.31
C TRP A 100 -8.30 -48.39 4.39
N LYS A 101 -8.85 -48.85 3.26
CA LYS A 101 -10.17 -49.51 3.23
C LYS A 101 -10.13 -50.85 3.96
N LYS A 102 -9.09 -51.66 3.72
CA LYS A 102 -8.89 -52.95 4.39
C LYS A 102 -8.53 -52.79 5.87
N HIS A 103 -7.60 -51.89 6.16
CA HIS A 103 -7.19 -51.55 7.52
C HIS A 103 -8.38 -51.12 8.38
N ASP A 104 -9.16 -50.14 7.92
CA ASP A 104 -10.30 -49.62 8.70
C ASP A 104 -11.42 -50.64 8.87
N LYS A 105 -11.65 -51.48 7.84
CA LYS A 105 -12.61 -52.59 7.93
C LYS A 105 -12.19 -53.62 8.99
N ALA A 106 -10.90 -53.97 9.04
CA ALA A 106 -10.37 -54.92 10.01
C ALA A 106 -10.50 -54.38 11.45
N LEU A 107 -10.12 -53.12 11.69
CA LEU A 107 -10.27 -52.50 13.02
C LEU A 107 -11.74 -52.33 13.42
N LYS A 108 -12.63 -51.99 12.48
CA LYS A 108 -14.07 -51.91 12.75
C LYS A 108 -14.65 -53.27 13.12
N ASN A 109 -14.25 -54.33 12.44
CA ASN A 109 -14.66 -55.70 12.76
C ASN A 109 -14.12 -56.14 14.13
N ALA A 110 -12.87 -55.83 14.44
CA ALA A 110 -12.26 -56.11 15.74
C ALA A 110 -13.03 -55.46 16.88
N LYS A 111 -13.41 -54.18 16.71
CA LYS A 111 -14.24 -53.44 17.66
C LYS A 111 -15.64 -54.04 17.79
N LYS A 112 -16.26 -54.45 16.68
CA LYS A 112 -17.59 -55.10 16.68
C LYS A 112 -17.57 -56.43 17.45
N LEU A 113 -16.46 -57.17 17.37
CA LEU A 113 -16.25 -58.44 18.06
C LEU A 113 -15.72 -58.29 19.49
N LYS A 114 -15.52 -57.05 19.98
CA LYS A 114 -14.95 -56.76 21.31
C LYS A 114 -13.65 -57.54 21.60
N LEU A 115 -12.76 -57.63 20.60
CA LEU A 115 -11.45 -58.26 20.76
C LEU A 115 -10.61 -57.53 21.82
N SER A 116 -9.72 -58.26 22.50
CA SER A 116 -8.76 -57.70 23.46
C SER A 116 -7.79 -56.74 22.76
N ASP A 117 -7.20 -55.81 23.55
CA ASP A 117 -6.25 -54.82 23.03
C ASP A 117 -5.03 -55.46 22.36
N GLU A 118 -4.58 -56.61 22.87
CA GLU A 118 -3.52 -57.44 22.29
C GLU A 118 -3.88 -57.90 20.87
N LYS A 119 -5.08 -58.45 20.67
CA LYS A 119 -5.56 -58.88 19.35
C LYS A 119 -5.79 -57.72 18.39
N VAL A 120 -6.19 -56.55 18.91
CA VAL A 120 -6.28 -55.32 18.12
C VAL A 120 -4.89 -54.87 17.66
N GLN A 121 -3.87 -55.04 18.51
CA GLN A 121 -2.50 -54.72 18.17
C GLN A 121 -1.92 -55.69 17.14
N GLU A 122 -2.20 -56.99 17.24
CA GLU A 122 -1.83 -57.98 16.20
C GLU A 122 -2.43 -57.61 14.83
N ILE A 123 -3.69 -57.16 14.81
CA ILE A 123 -4.34 -56.69 13.57
C ILE A 123 -3.60 -55.46 13.02
N LYS A 124 -3.25 -54.47 13.86
CA LYS A 124 -2.48 -53.29 13.42
C LYS A 124 -1.11 -53.69 12.89
N ASP A 125 -0.43 -54.61 13.56
CA ASP A 125 0.88 -55.13 13.17
C ASP A 125 0.82 -55.85 11.82
N GLY A 126 -0.28 -56.57 11.53
CA GLY A 126 -0.53 -57.19 10.23
C GLY A 126 -0.72 -56.22 9.06
N PHE A 127 -0.93 -54.92 9.32
CA PHE A 127 -0.97 -53.88 8.29
C PHE A 127 0.31 -53.05 8.19
N LYS A 128 1.34 -53.31 9.03
CA LYS A 128 2.61 -52.58 8.94
C LYS A 128 3.26 -52.82 7.59
N LEU A 129 3.62 -51.73 6.90
CA LEU A 129 4.44 -51.79 5.69
C LEU A 129 5.88 -51.46 6.07
N TYR A 130 6.82 -52.00 5.29
CA TYR A 130 8.23 -51.71 5.45
C TYR A 130 8.77 -51.05 4.18
N ARG A 131 9.67 -50.10 4.38
CA ARG A 131 10.39 -49.43 3.29
C ARG A 131 11.87 -49.68 3.44
N LYS A 132 12.52 -49.95 2.31
CA LYS A 132 13.98 -49.93 2.20
C LYS A 132 14.45 -48.47 2.31
N LYS A 133 15.27 -48.18 3.32
CA LYS A 133 15.91 -46.88 3.53
C LYS A 133 17.40 -47.05 3.31
N SER A 134 17.97 -46.26 2.41
CA SER A 134 19.35 -46.44 1.95
C SER A 134 20.31 -46.18 3.10
N LYS A 135 21.23 -47.12 3.35
CA LYS A 135 22.32 -46.90 4.28
C LYS A 135 23.46 -46.18 3.54
N ILE A 136 23.92 -45.09 4.15
CA ILE A 136 25.09 -44.35 3.67
C ILE A 136 26.27 -44.77 4.55
N PHE A 137 27.30 -45.30 3.92
CA PHE A 137 28.54 -45.71 4.56
C PHE A 137 29.64 -44.69 4.32
N ASN A 138 30.56 -44.59 5.28
CA ASN A 138 31.77 -43.79 5.17
C ASN A 138 32.91 -44.70 4.70
N LEU A 139 33.62 -44.32 3.63
CA LEU A 139 34.75 -45.06 3.08
C LEU A 139 36.08 -44.82 3.84
N GLY A 140 36.02 -44.14 4.99
CA GLY A 140 37.20 -43.79 5.78
C GLY A 140 38.05 -42.72 5.10
N ASP A 141 39.30 -42.57 5.56
CA ASP A 141 40.26 -41.67 4.92
C ASP A 141 40.79 -42.29 3.62
N LEU A 142 40.60 -41.59 2.51
CA LEU A 142 41.08 -41.95 1.18
C LEU A 142 42.39 -41.22 0.82
N GLY A 143 42.98 -40.49 1.80
CA GLY A 143 44.20 -39.72 1.66
C GLY A 143 44.01 -38.28 2.17
N ASN A 144 44.98 -37.79 2.94
CA ASN A 144 45.03 -36.39 3.43
C ASN A 144 43.74 -35.93 4.14
N GLY A 145 43.06 -36.82 4.87
CA GLY A 145 41.83 -36.53 5.58
C GLY A 145 40.58 -36.42 4.70
N CYS A 146 40.66 -36.77 3.40
CA CYS A 146 39.53 -36.76 2.48
C CYS A 146 38.65 -38.00 2.70
N LYS A 147 37.38 -37.79 3.02
CA LYS A 147 36.41 -38.88 3.22
C LYS A 147 35.52 -39.06 1.99
N GLY A 148 35.33 -40.32 1.60
CA GLY A 148 34.33 -40.72 0.59
C GLY A 148 33.08 -41.31 1.24
N PHE A 149 31.97 -41.32 0.51
CA PHE A 149 30.71 -41.91 0.98
C PHE A 149 30.18 -42.90 -0.03
N CYS A 150 29.52 -43.96 0.45
CA CYS A 150 28.99 -44.99 -0.42
C CYS A 150 27.55 -45.39 -0.07
N PHE A 151 26.72 -45.65 -1.07
CA PHE A 151 25.33 -46.07 -0.91
C PHE A 151 24.89 -46.92 -2.11
N MET A 152 23.79 -47.68 -1.98
CA MET A 152 23.27 -48.53 -3.05
C MET A 152 22.28 -47.78 -3.93
N TYR A 153 22.37 -47.98 -5.25
CA TYR A 153 21.45 -47.42 -6.23
C TYR A 153 21.11 -48.48 -7.30
N LYS A 154 19.85 -48.93 -7.34
CA LYS A 154 19.36 -49.95 -8.31
C LYS A 154 20.26 -51.20 -8.43
N GLY A 155 20.88 -51.63 -7.32
CA GLY A 155 21.78 -52.79 -7.27
C GLY A 155 23.26 -52.48 -7.50
N MET A 156 23.63 -51.22 -7.78
CA MET A 156 25.01 -50.78 -7.96
C MET A 156 25.52 -50.07 -6.70
N ARG A 157 26.82 -50.26 -6.39
CA ARG A 157 27.50 -49.56 -5.29
C ARG A 157 28.00 -48.21 -5.77
N ILE A 158 27.44 -47.13 -5.26
CA ILE A 158 27.79 -45.76 -5.68
C ILE A 158 28.75 -45.18 -4.66
N ALA A 159 30.00 -44.90 -5.05
CA ALA A 159 30.98 -44.20 -4.20
C ALA A 159 31.17 -42.76 -4.66
N VAL A 160 31.02 -41.81 -3.74
CA VAL A 160 31.07 -40.38 -4.00
C VAL A 160 32.33 -39.80 -3.36
N LEU A 161 33.13 -39.10 -4.16
CA LEU A 161 34.45 -38.61 -3.78
C LEU A 161 34.53 -37.08 -3.68
N PRO A 162 35.37 -36.54 -2.78
CA PRO A 162 35.62 -35.12 -2.69
C PRO A 162 36.41 -34.61 -3.90
N ARG A 163 36.42 -33.28 -4.07
CA ARG A 163 37.16 -32.63 -5.14
C ARG A 163 38.67 -32.87 -5.00
N THR A 164 39.33 -33.02 -6.13
CA THR A 164 40.77 -33.31 -6.24
C THR A 164 41.64 -32.28 -5.53
N LYS A 165 41.24 -31.00 -5.52
CA LYS A 165 41.95 -29.92 -4.80
C LYS A 165 42.10 -30.13 -3.29
N TYR A 166 41.32 -31.05 -2.70
CA TYR A 166 41.43 -31.41 -1.29
C TYR A 166 42.37 -32.59 -1.05
N SER A 167 42.72 -33.33 -2.11
CA SER A 167 43.67 -34.44 -2.11
C SER A 167 45.07 -33.97 -2.48
N LEU A 168 46.08 -34.54 -1.82
CA LEU A 168 47.50 -34.44 -2.24
C LEU A 168 47.96 -35.68 -3.02
N ASN A 169 47.10 -36.70 -3.13
CA ASN A 169 47.35 -37.95 -3.89
C ASN A 169 46.79 -37.81 -5.31
N ASN A 170 47.31 -38.63 -6.24
CA ASN A 170 46.76 -38.68 -7.60
C ASN A 170 45.28 -39.11 -7.57
N THR A 171 44.45 -38.53 -8.43
CA THR A 171 42.97 -38.73 -8.42
C THR A 171 42.62 -40.20 -8.62
N GLU A 172 43.45 -40.89 -9.40
CA GLU A 172 43.38 -42.29 -9.77
C GLU A 172 43.52 -43.20 -8.55
N ASP A 173 44.44 -42.89 -7.62
CA ASP A 173 44.66 -43.70 -6.42
C ASP A 173 43.46 -43.62 -5.47
N MET A 174 42.84 -42.44 -5.37
CA MET A 174 41.60 -42.28 -4.60
C MET A 174 40.43 -43.05 -5.22
N ILE A 175 40.34 -43.09 -6.55
CA ILE A 175 39.31 -43.83 -7.28
C ILE A 175 39.47 -45.33 -7.01
N VAL A 176 40.69 -45.87 -7.11
CA VAL A 176 40.99 -47.28 -6.84
C VAL A 176 40.69 -47.63 -5.37
N ALA A 177 41.16 -46.80 -4.43
CA ALA A 177 40.90 -47.01 -3.00
C ALA A 177 39.40 -46.97 -2.67
N ALA A 178 38.64 -46.07 -3.31
CA ALA A 178 37.21 -45.98 -3.11
C ALA A 178 36.45 -47.19 -3.66
N ALA A 179 36.87 -47.71 -4.82
CA ALA A 179 36.27 -48.90 -5.42
C ALA A 179 36.43 -50.14 -4.53
N LEU A 180 37.64 -50.38 -4.03
CA LEU A 180 37.94 -51.48 -3.10
C LEU A 180 37.13 -51.37 -1.82
N LYS A 181 37.19 -50.20 -1.16
CA LYS A 181 36.48 -49.99 0.11
C LYS A 181 34.97 -50.02 -0.05
N ALA A 182 34.42 -49.60 -1.19
CA ALA A 182 32.98 -49.71 -1.45
C ALA A 182 32.52 -51.17 -1.42
N ILE A 183 33.27 -52.08 -2.04
CA ILE A 183 32.95 -53.51 -2.03
C ILE A 183 33.06 -54.08 -0.61
N GLU A 184 34.20 -53.86 0.04
CA GLU A 184 34.48 -54.36 1.39
C GLU A 184 33.40 -53.92 2.39
N VAL A 185 33.04 -52.64 2.37
CA VAL A 185 32.05 -52.08 3.29
C VAL A 185 30.68 -52.70 3.06
N PHE A 186 30.26 -52.93 1.82
CA PHE A 186 28.97 -53.59 1.56
C PHE A 186 28.99 -55.07 1.92
N GLU A 187 30.07 -55.80 1.63
CA GLU A 187 30.20 -57.22 1.99
C GLU A 187 30.20 -57.41 3.50
N TYR A 188 30.95 -56.59 4.24
CA TYR A 188 30.99 -56.63 5.70
C TYR A 188 29.61 -56.34 6.33
N ASN A 189 28.83 -55.47 5.69
CA ASN A 189 27.54 -55.02 6.22
C ASN A 189 26.32 -55.76 5.62
N GLU A 190 26.51 -56.77 4.75
CA GLU A 190 25.41 -57.45 4.04
C GLU A 190 24.44 -58.15 5.01
N ALA A 191 24.94 -58.66 6.14
CA ALA A 191 24.12 -59.29 7.17
C ALA A 191 23.18 -58.29 7.88
N GLU A 192 23.62 -57.05 8.09
CA GLU A 192 22.84 -56.01 8.80
C GLU A 192 22.00 -55.15 7.82
N TYR A 193 22.53 -54.88 6.63
CA TYR A 193 21.95 -54.04 5.59
C TYR A 193 21.96 -54.77 4.24
N PRO A 194 21.12 -55.81 4.05
CA PRO A 194 21.12 -56.60 2.83
C PRO A 194 20.81 -55.73 1.61
N GLY A 195 21.69 -55.79 0.61
CA GLY A 195 21.67 -54.92 -0.56
C GLY A 195 21.78 -53.43 -0.25
N GLY A 196 22.33 -53.05 0.90
CA GLY A 196 22.58 -51.67 1.33
C GLY A 196 21.39 -50.91 1.91
N PHE A 197 20.30 -51.59 2.27
CA PHE A 197 19.10 -50.96 2.79
C PHE A 197 18.73 -51.45 4.19
N SER A 198 18.38 -50.49 5.05
CA SER A 198 17.68 -50.77 6.31
C SER A 198 16.17 -50.90 6.07
N LYS A 199 15.47 -51.66 6.93
CA LYS A 199 14.00 -51.74 6.91
C LYS A 199 13.42 -50.77 7.92
N VAL A 200 12.62 -49.83 7.46
CA VAL A 200 11.93 -48.85 8.31
C VAL A 200 10.42 -49.03 8.21
N GLU A 201 9.75 -49.06 9.35
CA GLU A 201 8.29 -49.14 9.44
C GLU A 201 7.65 -47.90 8.79
N TYR A 202 6.57 -48.12 8.03
CA TYR A 202 5.87 -47.09 7.30
C TYR A 202 4.36 -47.29 7.28
N VAL A 203 3.63 -46.21 7.54
CA VAL A 203 2.17 -46.12 7.35
C VAL A 203 1.86 -45.10 6.25
N PRO A 204 1.09 -45.46 5.20
CA PRO A 204 0.76 -44.55 4.11
C PRO A 204 -0.17 -43.42 4.55
N PRO A 205 0.03 -42.17 4.13
CA PRO A 205 -0.88 -41.09 4.48
C PRO A 205 -2.26 -41.32 3.86
N ARG A 206 -3.33 -40.90 4.57
CA ARG A 206 -4.69 -40.89 4.01
C ARG A 206 -4.77 -39.80 2.94
N LYS A 207 -5.36 -40.14 1.78
CA LYS A 207 -5.51 -39.23 0.64
C LYS A 207 -6.96 -38.73 0.54
N GLY A 208 -7.16 -37.45 0.22
CA GLY A 208 -8.46 -36.83 -0.05
C GLY A 208 -8.72 -35.55 0.75
N PHE A 209 -9.56 -34.67 0.22
CA PHE A 209 -9.82 -33.31 0.74
C PHE A 209 -10.08 -33.28 2.26
N LYS A 210 -11.02 -34.09 2.74
CA LYS A 210 -11.36 -34.18 4.17
C LYS A 210 -10.17 -34.57 5.05
N TYR A 211 -9.30 -35.48 4.60
CA TYR A 211 -8.13 -35.91 5.39
C TYR A 211 -6.98 -34.90 5.33
N CYS A 212 -6.99 -33.98 4.38
CA CYS A 212 -5.99 -32.92 4.26
C CYS A 212 -6.35 -31.68 5.10
N PHE A 213 -7.64 -31.32 5.19
CA PHE A 213 -8.09 -30.04 5.75
C PHE A 213 -8.97 -30.15 6.99
N ILE A 214 -9.61 -31.30 7.25
CA ILE A 214 -10.50 -31.47 8.40
C ILE A 214 -9.79 -32.33 9.46
N PRO A 215 -9.71 -31.88 10.73
CA PRO A 215 -9.23 -32.71 11.82
C PRO A 215 -10.08 -33.98 11.97
N MET A 216 -9.43 -35.14 11.94
CA MET A 216 -10.10 -36.45 12.02
C MET A 216 -9.69 -37.20 13.28
N ARG A 217 -10.58 -38.06 13.79
CA ARG A 217 -10.25 -38.98 14.88
C ARG A 217 -9.10 -39.89 14.45
N GLY A 218 -8.01 -39.88 15.21
CA GLY A 218 -6.78 -40.64 14.93
C GLY A 218 -5.66 -39.83 14.27
N ASP A 219 -5.87 -38.54 13.97
CA ASP A 219 -4.80 -37.64 13.57
C ASP A 219 -3.79 -37.42 14.72
N SER A 220 -2.52 -37.23 14.39
CA SER A 220 -1.51 -36.82 15.37
C SER A 220 -1.80 -35.40 15.88
N GLY A 221 -1.32 -35.04 17.07
CA GLY A 221 -1.49 -33.68 17.60
C GLY A 221 -0.98 -32.58 16.66
N LYS A 222 0.11 -32.85 15.92
CA LYS A 222 0.65 -31.94 14.89
C LYS A 222 -0.29 -31.79 13.69
N ASP A 223 -0.92 -32.89 13.25
CA ASP A 223 -1.86 -32.86 12.13
C ASP A 223 -3.14 -32.12 12.49
N VAL A 224 -3.67 -32.35 13.70
CA VAL A 224 -4.82 -31.61 14.22
C VAL A 224 -4.52 -30.12 14.23
N ALA A 225 -3.38 -29.72 14.81
CA ALA A 225 -2.98 -28.32 14.87
C ALA A 225 -2.89 -27.67 13.48
N ARG A 226 -2.17 -28.30 12.54
CA ARG A 226 -2.01 -27.79 11.16
C ARG A 226 -3.36 -27.60 10.46
N LYS A 227 -4.27 -28.56 10.60
CA LYS A 227 -5.60 -28.52 9.97
C LYS A 227 -6.50 -27.47 10.59
N SER A 228 -6.50 -27.36 11.91
CA SER A 228 -7.25 -26.33 12.63
C SER A 228 -6.78 -24.93 12.23
N VAL A 229 -5.46 -24.70 12.14
CA VAL A 229 -4.91 -23.42 11.64
C VAL A 229 -5.42 -23.11 10.24
N ALA A 230 -5.38 -24.08 9.32
CA ALA A 230 -5.87 -23.86 7.95
C ALA A 230 -7.36 -23.48 7.90
N LEU A 231 -8.20 -24.11 8.73
CA LEU A 231 -9.63 -23.78 8.81
C LEU A 231 -9.88 -22.39 9.40
N VAL A 232 -9.15 -22.03 10.47
CA VAL A 232 -9.24 -20.69 11.07
C VAL A 232 -8.77 -19.63 10.06
N SER A 233 -7.66 -19.85 9.37
CA SER A 233 -7.19 -18.94 8.32
C SER A 233 -8.20 -18.77 7.19
N LEU A 234 -8.88 -19.84 6.78
CA LEU A 234 -9.94 -19.76 5.77
C LEU A 234 -11.15 -18.96 6.27
N ALA A 235 -11.56 -19.15 7.52
CA ALA A 235 -12.66 -18.39 8.11
C ALA A 235 -12.33 -16.89 8.18
N VAL A 236 -11.11 -16.54 8.62
CA VAL A 236 -10.63 -15.15 8.64
C VAL A 236 -10.59 -14.57 7.22
N PHE A 237 -10.11 -15.34 6.24
CA PHE A 237 -10.08 -14.91 4.84
C PHE A 237 -11.48 -14.61 4.29
N ILE A 238 -12.47 -15.48 4.54
CA ILE A 238 -13.87 -15.27 4.11
C ILE A 238 -14.49 -14.07 4.83
N GLY A 239 -14.21 -13.88 6.12
CA GLY A 239 -14.65 -12.72 6.89
C GLY A 239 -14.10 -11.41 6.32
N ALA A 240 -12.79 -11.36 6.06
CA ALA A 240 -12.13 -10.20 5.45
C ALA A 240 -12.66 -9.91 4.03
N LEU A 241 -12.85 -10.93 3.21
CA LEU A 241 -13.41 -10.78 1.86
C LEU A 241 -14.85 -10.25 1.89
N SER A 242 -15.67 -10.75 2.81
CA SER A 242 -17.05 -10.26 3.00
C SER A 242 -17.07 -8.79 3.44
N MET A 243 -16.18 -8.40 4.36
CA MET A 243 -16.06 -7.01 4.82
C MET A 243 -15.61 -6.07 3.69
N LEU A 244 -14.61 -6.49 2.89
CA LEU A 244 -14.18 -5.72 1.72
C LEU A 244 -15.30 -5.59 0.69
N PHE A 245 -16.05 -6.67 0.41
CA PHE A 245 -17.17 -6.61 -0.51
C PHE A 245 -18.29 -5.67 -0.03
N TYR A 246 -18.64 -5.73 1.25
CA TYR A 246 -19.62 -4.83 1.85
C TYR A 246 -19.19 -3.35 1.71
N ASN A 247 -17.94 -3.04 2.09
CA ASN A 247 -17.44 -1.67 2.06
C ASN A 247 -17.23 -1.12 0.64
N MET A 248 -16.69 -1.92 -0.28
CA MET A 248 -16.30 -1.43 -1.62
C MET A 248 -17.41 -1.54 -2.66
N VAL A 249 -18.32 -2.50 -2.53
CA VAL A 249 -19.34 -2.77 -3.56
C VAL A 249 -20.71 -2.36 -3.08
N TYR A 250 -21.14 -2.86 -1.92
CA TYR A 250 -22.51 -2.64 -1.44
C TYR A 250 -22.75 -1.18 -1.04
N LEU A 251 -21.88 -0.58 -0.21
CA LEU A 251 -22.01 0.82 0.19
C LEU A 251 -21.90 1.79 -0.99
N SER A 252 -20.94 1.55 -1.90
CA SER A 252 -20.79 2.35 -3.13
C SER A 252 -22.04 2.26 -4.02
N TYR A 253 -22.63 1.08 -4.17
CA TYR A 253 -23.89 0.90 -4.92
C TYR A 253 -25.04 1.67 -4.29
N GLN A 254 -25.21 1.59 -2.96
CA GLN A 254 -26.26 2.36 -2.27
C GLN A 254 -26.09 3.87 -2.43
N ASN A 255 -24.86 4.38 -2.32
CA ASN A 255 -24.62 5.80 -2.54
C ASN A 255 -24.95 6.21 -3.98
N LYS A 256 -24.57 5.39 -4.96
CA LYS A 256 -24.90 5.64 -6.37
C LYS A 256 -26.42 5.67 -6.62
N GLU A 257 -27.18 4.80 -5.97
CA GLU A 257 -28.64 4.80 -6.04
C GLU A 257 -29.23 6.09 -5.44
N LYS A 258 -28.78 6.50 -4.24
CA LYS A 258 -29.18 7.76 -3.60
C LYS A 258 -28.91 8.98 -4.50
N MET A 259 -27.75 9.00 -5.17
CA MET A 259 -27.35 10.11 -6.06
C MET A 259 -28.16 10.09 -7.36
N ASN A 260 -28.40 8.92 -7.94
CA ASN A 260 -29.25 8.79 -9.14
C ASN A 260 -30.68 9.28 -8.88
N ASP A 261 -31.25 8.99 -7.71
CA ASP A 261 -32.59 9.48 -7.35
C ASP A 261 -32.69 11.02 -7.40
N ILE A 262 -31.73 11.72 -6.81
CA ILE A 262 -31.74 13.19 -6.80
C ILE A 262 -31.32 13.79 -8.15
N GLN A 263 -30.43 13.13 -8.90
CA GLN A 263 -30.09 13.49 -10.28
C GLN A 263 -31.32 13.40 -11.19
N MET A 264 -32.13 12.34 -11.04
CA MET A 264 -33.36 12.18 -11.82
C MET A 264 -34.39 13.28 -11.52
N ILE A 265 -34.43 13.78 -10.28
CA ILE A 265 -35.29 14.92 -9.90
C ILE A 265 -34.76 16.21 -10.52
N TYR A 266 -33.44 16.42 -10.50
CA TYR A 266 -32.81 17.61 -11.06
C TYR A 266 -32.99 17.69 -12.59
N HIS A 267 -32.73 16.58 -13.28
CA HIS A 267 -32.81 16.46 -14.74
C HIS A 267 -34.24 16.18 -15.26
N ASN A 268 -35.26 16.18 -14.39
CA ASN A 268 -36.67 15.94 -14.74
C ASN A 268 -36.94 14.64 -15.54
N THR A 269 -36.14 13.59 -15.35
CA THR A 269 -36.25 12.33 -16.10
C THR A 269 -37.32 11.36 -15.57
N THR A 270 -38.07 11.73 -14.54
CA THR A 270 -39.05 10.86 -13.84
C THR A 270 -40.43 10.74 -14.51
N ASP A 271 -40.77 11.57 -15.51
CA ASP A 271 -42.14 11.63 -16.06
C ASP A 271 -42.37 10.99 -17.46
N ASN A 272 -41.36 10.39 -18.11
CA ASN A 272 -41.54 9.74 -19.42
C ASN A 272 -41.44 8.21 -19.37
N SER A 273 -42.41 7.57 -18.73
CA SER A 273 -42.75 6.16 -18.96
C SER A 273 -44.20 6.00 -19.43
N SER A 274 -44.58 6.72 -20.49
CA SER A 274 -45.56 6.24 -21.46
C SER A 274 -45.45 6.99 -22.79
N SER A 275 -45.48 6.24 -23.89
CA SER A 275 -45.58 6.63 -25.32
C SER A 275 -44.37 7.23 -26.07
N GLN A 276 -43.74 6.32 -26.84
CA GLN A 276 -43.31 6.39 -28.24
C GLN A 276 -42.37 7.51 -28.76
N GLU A 277 -41.22 7.03 -29.27
CA GLU A 277 -40.51 7.43 -30.50
C GLU A 277 -40.83 8.81 -31.10
N GLY A 278 -39.89 9.73 -30.95
CA GLY A 278 -39.83 10.98 -31.69
C GLY A 278 -38.64 11.82 -31.24
N ASP A 279 -37.57 11.80 -32.04
CA ASP A 279 -36.43 12.72 -31.94
C ASP A 279 -36.89 14.17 -31.78
N LYS A 280 -36.79 14.71 -30.56
CA LYS A 280 -36.69 16.13 -30.25
C LYS A 280 -36.03 16.27 -28.87
N LYS A 281 -34.72 16.57 -28.88
CA LYS A 281 -33.96 17.01 -27.71
C LYS A 281 -34.69 18.22 -27.06
N PRO A 282 -34.90 18.25 -25.73
CA PRO A 282 -35.41 19.44 -25.07
C PRO A 282 -34.44 20.60 -25.33
N THR A 283 -34.98 21.78 -25.65
CA THR A 283 -34.22 23.00 -25.92
C THR A 283 -34.35 23.96 -24.73
N GLU A 284 -33.38 24.85 -24.57
CA GLU A 284 -33.16 25.84 -23.50
C GLU A 284 -34.41 26.22 -22.66
N GLU A 285 -34.28 26.18 -21.32
CA GLU A 285 -35.27 26.57 -20.29
C GLU A 285 -36.20 25.49 -19.70
N GLU A 286 -35.79 24.22 -19.61
CA GLU A 286 -36.40 23.31 -18.63
C GLU A 286 -36.04 23.79 -17.21
N LYS A 287 -36.94 24.55 -16.59
CA LYS A 287 -36.82 24.99 -15.19
C LYS A 287 -36.60 23.76 -14.31
N VAL A 288 -35.38 23.61 -13.81
CA VAL A 288 -35.07 22.75 -12.67
C VAL A 288 -36.13 23.00 -11.59
N ASP A 289 -36.76 21.94 -11.10
CA ASP A 289 -37.76 22.05 -10.04
C ASP A 289 -37.07 22.21 -8.68
N TRP A 290 -36.54 23.41 -8.44
CA TRP A 290 -35.87 23.77 -7.20
C TRP A 290 -36.78 23.62 -5.97
N ALA A 291 -38.11 23.65 -6.14
CA ALA A 291 -39.04 23.43 -5.06
C ALA A 291 -38.96 21.97 -4.58
N LYS A 292 -39.00 20.99 -5.49
CA LYS A 292 -38.81 19.57 -5.15
C LYS A 292 -37.48 19.30 -4.45
N LEU A 293 -36.40 19.94 -4.90
CA LEU A 293 -35.09 19.80 -4.27
C LEU A 293 -35.08 20.40 -2.86
N ARG A 294 -35.66 21.59 -2.68
CA ARG A 294 -35.76 22.24 -1.35
C ARG A 294 -36.72 21.54 -0.40
N ASP A 295 -37.71 20.82 -0.90
CA ASP A 295 -38.60 19.96 -0.10
C ASP A 295 -37.84 18.76 0.48
N ILE A 296 -36.83 18.24 -0.23
CA ILE A 296 -35.92 17.22 0.30
C ILE A 296 -35.03 17.82 1.39
N ASN A 297 -34.37 18.94 1.07
CA ASN A 297 -33.53 19.65 2.02
C ASN A 297 -33.43 21.13 1.65
N LYS A 298 -33.82 22.00 2.59
CA LYS A 298 -33.81 23.46 2.42
C LYS A 298 -32.41 24.05 2.27
N GLU A 299 -31.38 23.33 2.71
CA GLU A 299 -29.98 23.74 2.60
C GLU A 299 -29.36 23.38 1.24
N ILE A 300 -30.12 22.78 0.31
CA ILE A 300 -29.72 22.67 -1.10
C ILE A 300 -29.83 24.06 -1.74
N VAL A 301 -28.67 24.65 -2.03
CA VAL A 301 -28.52 26.02 -2.55
C VAL A 301 -28.07 26.08 -4.00
N GLY A 302 -27.63 24.97 -4.57
CA GLY A 302 -27.23 24.91 -5.97
C GLY A 302 -26.99 23.49 -6.48
N TRP A 303 -26.44 23.42 -7.68
CA TRP A 303 -26.10 22.18 -8.37
C TRP A 303 -24.83 22.38 -9.19
N VAL A 304 -23.86 21.47 -9.06
CA VAL A 304 -22.58 21.54 -9.79
C VAL A 304 -22.46 20.35 -10.73
N GLU A 305 -22.07 20.64 -11.97
CA GLU A 305 -21.87 19.65 -13.02
C GLU A 305 -20.60 19.92 -13.81
N ILE A 306 -19.85 18.86 -14.13
CA ILE A 306 -18.71 18.90 -15.05
C ILE A 306 -18.89 17.81 -16.11
N ASN A 307 -18.95 18.23 -17.37
CA ASN A 307 -19.09 17.30 -18.50
C ASN A 307 -17.98 16.24 -18.50
N ASP A 308 -18.32 15.03 -18.96
CA ASP A 308 -17.39 13.89 -19.04
C ASP A 308 -16.82 13.41 -17.68
N THR A 309 -17.49 13.78 -16.60
CA THR A 309 -17.24 13.29 -15.25
C THR A 309 -18.50 12.73 -14.60
N GLN A 310 -18.35 12.11 -13.43
CA GLN A 310 -19.45 11.78 -12.53
C GLN A 310 -19.84 12.96 -11.61
N ILE A 311 -19.26 14.15 -11.80
CA ILE A 311 -19.60 15.35 -11.03
C ILE A 311 -20.89 15.91 -11.58
N ASP A 312 -21.97 15.58 -10.87
CA ASP A 312 -23.35 15.96 -11.14
C ASP A 312 -24.12 15.87 -9.81
N TYR A 313 -23.96 16.89 -8.95
CA TYR A 313 -24.35 16.81 -7.54
C TYR A 313 -25.06 18.06 -7.02
N PRO A 314 -25.98 17.91 -6.05
CA PRO A 314 -26.52 19.04 -5.29
C PRO A 314 -25.40 19.69 -4.46
N VAL A 315 -25.47 21.00 -4.34
CA VAL A 315 -24.55 21.81 -3.53
C VAL A 315 -25.29 22.33 -2.31
N LEU A 316 -24.78 22.02 -1.12
CA LEU A 316 -25.39 22.37 0.15
C LEU A 316 -24.65 23.52 0.85
N TYR A 317 -25.35 24.24 1.71
CA TYR A 317 -24.77 25.29 2.55
C TYR A 317 -25.39 25.25 3.95
N HIS A 318 -24.55 25.08 4.96
CA HIS A 318 -24.96 25.06 6.35
C HIS A 318 -24.46 26.33 7.05
N GLU A 319 -25.36 27.16 7.57
CA GLU A 319 -25.00 28.43 8.22
C GLU A 319 -24.17 28.24 9.50
N GLY A 320 -24.26 27.08 10.14
CA GLY A 320 -23.51 26.72 11.36
C GLY A 320 -22.08 26.26 11.12
N ASP A 321 -21.62 26.19 9.86
CA ASP A 321 -20.27 25.72 9.56
C ASP A 321 -19.20 26.71 10.01
N SER A 322 -18.07 26.16 10.46
CA SER A 322 -16.93 26.92 10.96
C SER A 322 -15.64 26.13 10.73
N ARG A 323 -14.48 26.72 11.03
CA ARG A 323 -13.19 26.04 10.86
C ARG A 323 -13.12 24.66 11.51
N SER A 324 -13.79 24.45 12.65
CA SER A 324 -13.75 23.19 13.42
C SER A 324 -14.93 22.25 13.15
N SER A 325 -15.96 22.69 12.41
CA SER A 325 -17.18 21.91 12.17
C SER A 325 -17.71 22.15 10.76
N GLN A 326 -17.84 21.08 9.98
CA GLN A 326 -18.35 21.09 8.61
C GLN A 326 -19.47 20.04 8.53
N TYR A 327 -20.72 20.48 8.50
CA TYR A 327 -21.91 19.64 8.73
C TYR A 327 -22.08 18.55 7.68
N TYR A 328 -21.92 18.92 6.40
CA TYR A 328 -22.07 18.03 5.23
C TYR A 328 -20.80 17.30 4.83
N LEU A 329 -19.72 17.42 5.61
CA LEU A 329 -18.52 16.60 5.41
C LEU A 329 -18.79 15.11 5.64
N TYR A 330 -19.72 14.77 6.56
CA TYR A 330 -20.08 13.39 6.89
C TYR A 330 -21.60 13.16 6.86
N ARG A 331 -22.31 13.89 5.98
CA ARG A 331 -23.76 13.76 5.79
C ARG A 331 -24.15 13.82 4.33
N ASP A 332 -25.12 12.99 3.96
CA ASP A 332 -25.74 13.00 2.63
C ASP A 332 -26.64 14.24 2.42
N TYR A 333 -27.15 14.42 1.21
CA TYR A 333 -27.95 15.58 0.83
C TYR A 333 -29.29 15.68 1.61
N LYS A 334 -29.70 14.62 2.32
CA LYS A 334 -30.88 14.60 3.20
C LYS A 334 -30.52 14.89 4.67
N GLY A 335 -29.23 15.08 4.98
CA GLY A 335 -28.72 15.32 6.33
C GLY A 335 -28.45 14.06 7.15
N ASN A 336 -28.53 12.86 6.56
CA ASN A 336 -28.24 11.62 7.28
C ASN A 336 -26.72 11.37 7.34
N PRO A 337 -26.18 10.73 8.39
CA PRO A 337 -24.77 10.33 8.44
C PRO A 337 -24.39 9.50 7.23
N ASP A 338 -23.33 9.91 6.54
CA ASP A 338 -22.84 9.26 5.32
C ASP A 338 -21.35 9.54 5.10
N ASP A 339 -20.57 8.48 4.87
CA ASP A 339 -19.12 8.57 4.68
C ASP A 339 -18.72 9.22 3.34
N TRP A 340 -19.60 9.22 2.34
CA TRP A 340 -19.40 9.96 1.08
C TRP A 340 -19.68 11.46 1.25
N GLY A 341 -20.38 11.85 2.33
CA GLY A 341 -20.77 13.22 2.60
C GLY A 341 -21.63 13.81 1.48
N SER A 342 -21.51 15.13 1.28
CA SER A 342 -22.12 15.84 0.16
C SER A 342 -21.15 16.86 -0.43
N VAL A 343 -21.51 17.45 -1.57
CA VAL A 343 -20.84 18.67 -2.04
C VAL A 343 -21.40 19.86 -1.27
N PHE A 344 -20.54 20.64 -0.61
CA PHE A 344 -20.97 21.75 0.24
C PHE A 344 -20.11 23.00 0.08
N ILE A 345 -20.71 24.16 0.29
CA ILE A 345 -20.04 25.46 0.28
C ILE A 345 -19.27 25.68 1.59
N ASP A 346 -18.03 26.12 1.49
CA ASP A 346 -17.16 26.44 2.61
C ASP A 346 -17.67 27.64 3.42
N TYR A 347 -17.55 27.57 4.76
CA TYR A 347 -17.93 28.66 5.68
C TYR A 347 -17.28 30.02 5.38
N ARG A 348 -16.15 30.07 4.65
CA ARG A 348 -15.47 31.31 4.24
C ARG A 348 -16.14 31.99 3.05
N SER A 349 -17.00 31.30 2.31
CA SER A 349 -17.93 31.92 1.36
C SER A 349 -19.13 32.47 2.15
N THR A 350 -18.90 33.56 2.87
CA THR A 350 -19.82 34.12 3.88
C THR A 350 -21.16 34.61 3.31
N LYS A 351 -21.27 34.79 1.99
CA LYS A 351 -22.50 35.14 1.29
C LYS A 351 -23.11 33.96 0.52
N SER A 352 -22.73 32.72 0.89
CA SER A 352 -23.18 31.49 0.25
C SER A 352 -22.92 31.55 -1.27
N THR A 353 -23.92 31.27 -2.10
CA THR A 353 -23.85 31.30 -3.57
C THR A 353 -23.54 32.68 -4.18
N LYS A 354 -23.63 33.76 -3.37
CA LYS A 354 -23.37 35.15 -3.80
C LYS A 354 -21.98 35.64 -3.43
N SER A 355 -21.12 34.78 -2.86
CA SER A 355 -19.75 35.16 -2.55
C SER A 355 -18.93 35.47 -3.79
N LYS A 356 -17.92 36.36 -3.66
CA LYS A 356 -17.03 36.73 -4.78
C LYS A 356 -16.29 35.50 -5.33
N ASN A 357 -15.94 34.57 -4.43
CA ASN A 357 -15.49 33.23 -4.76
C ASN A 357 -16.31 32.20 -3.97
N VAL A 358 -17.10 31.38 -4.65
CA VAL A 358 -17.87 30.30 -4.01
C VAL A 358 -17.00 29.04 -3.95
N ILE A 359 -16.55 28.70 -2.75
CA ILE A 359 -15.65 27.57 -2.53
C ILE A 359 -16.50 26.35 -2.16
N MET A 360 -16.35 25.26 -2.91
CA MET A 360 -17.06 24.00 -2.71
C MET A 360 -16.09 22.87 -2.39
N HIS A 361 -16.43 22.06 -1.41
CA HIS A 361 -15.69 20.84 -1.07
C HIS A 361 -16.51 19.61 -1.44
N GLY A 362 -15.80 18.56 -1.81
CA GLY A 362 -16.36 17.23 -2.00
C GLY A 362 -15.27 16.19 -1.75
N HIS A 363 -15.65 15.03 -1.22
CA HIS A 363 -14.69 13.95 -0.98
C HIS A 363 -14.09 13.42 -2.29
N HIS A 364 -12.92 12.81 -2.17
CA HIS A 364 -12.33 12.00 -3.22
C HIS A 364 -12.50 10.54 -2.84
N MET A 365 -13.53 9.91 -3.39
CA MET A 365 -13.86 8.52 -3.07
C MET A 365 -13.11 7.54 -3.97
N ASN A 366 -12.71 6.40 -3.39
CA ASN A 366 -11.96 5.35 -4.11
C ASN A 366 -12.77 4.69 -5.24
N ASP A 367 -14.10 4.81 -5.20
CA ASP A 367 -15.01 4.33 -6.24
C ASP A 367 -15.19 5.32 -7.41
N GLY A 368 -14.51 6.48 -7.36
CA GLY A 368 -14.55 7.51 -8.39
C GLY A 368 -15.73 8.48 -8.28
N THR A 369 -16.55 8.39 -7.22
CA THR A 369 -17.67 9.31 -6.97
C THR A 369 -17.23 10.60 -6.28
N MET A 370 -18.18 11.52 -6.08
CA MET A 370 -17.96 12.85 -5.53
C MET A 370 -16.96 13.62 -6.40
N PHE A 371 -15.96 14.27 -5.80
CA PHE A 371 -14.98 15.07 -6.53
C PHE A 371 -13.74 14.27 -6.99
N ALA A 372 -13.74 12.94 -6.88
CA ALA A 372 -12.64 12.09 -7.34
C ALA A 372 -12.25 12.35 -8.81
N ASP A 373 -13.26 12.55 -9.68
CA ASP A 373 -13.06 12.82 -11.09
C ASP A 373 -12.37 14.17 -11.38
N MET A 374 -12.19 15.07 -10.41
CA MET A 374 -11.32 16.25 -10.56
C MET A 374 -9.87 15.85 -10.89
N LEU A 375 -9.43 14.65 -10.51
CA LEU A 375 -8.10 14.14 -10.85
C LEU A 375 -7.96 13.72 -12.32
N LYS A 376 -9.06 13.60 -13.08
CA LYS A 376 -8.99 13.38 -14.55
C LYS A 376 -8.30 14.54 -15.27
N TYR A 377 -8.34 15.75 -14.71
CA TYR A 377 -7.54 16.87 -15.23
C TYR A 377 -6.04 16.68 -15.03
N GLY A 378 -5.59 15.78 -14.16
CA GLY A 378 -4.17 15.54 -13.95
C GLY A 378 -3.76 15.28 -12.51
N ARG A 379 -2.79 14.38 -12.33
CA ARG A 379 -2.23 14.01 -11.02
C ARG A 379 -0.90 14.74 -10.74
N TYR A 380 0.12 14.49 -11.56
CA TYR A 380 1.44 15.16 -11.47
C TYR A 380 1.68 16.16 -12.62
N SER A 381 0.81 16.13 -13.62
CA SER A 381 0.80 17.00 -14.80
C SER A 381 -0.63 17.10 -15.30
N ILE A 382 -0.95 18.15 -16.06
CA ILE A 382 -2.26 18.31 -16.67
C ILE A 382 -2.49 17.27 -17.78
N ASP A 383 -3.67 16.65 -17.80
CA ASP A 383 -4.22 15.95 -18.95
C ASP A 383 -4.88 16.97 -19.89
N MET A 384 -4.13 17.37 -20.92
CA MET A 384 -4.59 18.37 -21.89
C MET A 384 -5.77 17.88 -22.73
N ASP A 385 -5.87 16.58 -23.01
CA ASP A 385 -6.96 16.03 -23.81
C ASP A 385 -8.27 16.08 -23.01
N PHE A 386 -8.21 15.75 -21.72
CA PHE A 386 -9.34 15.89 -20.82
C PHE A 386 -9.75 17.36 -20.64
N TYR A 387 -8.81 18.26 -20.36
CA TYR A 387 -9.11 19.71 -20.24
C TYR A 387 -9.79 20.26 -21.50
N LYS A 388 -9.29 19.90 -22.69
CA LYS A 388 -9.87 20.34 -23.97
C LYS A 388 -11.30 19.84 -24.17
N LYS A 389 -11.62 18.67 -23.62
CA LYS A 389 -12.96 18.08 -23.67
C LYS A 389 -13.92 18.75 -22.69
N SER A 390 -13.44 19.09 -21.49
CA SER A 390 -14.23 19.69 -20.42
C SER A 390 -13.58 20.99 -19.88
N PRO A 391 -13.59 22.10 -20.63
CA PRO A 391 -12.96 23.36 -20.20
C PRO A 391 -13.86 24.24 -19.31
N THR A 392 -15.08 23.80 -19.02
CA THR A 392 -16.12 24.57 -18.31
C THR A 392 -16.80 23.75 -17.22
N ILE A 393 -17.38 24.44 -16.25
CA ILE A 393 -18.16 23.89 -15.13
C ILE A 393 -19.53 24.57 -15.15
N THR A 394 -20.60 23.82 -14.93
CA THR A 394 -21.93 24.37 -14.70
C THR A 394 -22.16 24.47 -13.19
N PHE A 395 -22.60 25.63 -12.73
CA PHE A 395 -23.06 25.82 -11.37
C PHE A 395 -24.37 26.60 -11.41
N ASN A 396 -25.47 25.89 -11.15
CA ASN A 396 -26.81 26.45 -11.18
C ASN A 396 -27.31 26.68 -9.76
N THR A 397 -28.03 27.76 -9.54
CA THR A 397 -28.72 28.09 -8.29
C THR A 397 -30.21 28.32 -8.58
N PRO A 398 -31.05 28.39 -7.54
CA PRO A 398 -32.47 28.76 -7.69
C PRO A 398 -32.68 30.11 -8.38
N GLU A 399 -31.70 31.00 -8.33
CA GLU A 399 -31.75 32.33 -8.91
C GLU A 399 -31.17 32.42 -10.33
N GLU A 400 -30.20 31.57 -10.67
CA GLU A 400 -29.49 31.66 -11.95
C GLU A 400 -28.91 30.33 -12.43
N ASN A 401 -28.95 30.12 -13.74
CA ASN A 401 -28.14 29.08 -14.39
C ASN A 401 -26.86 29.73 -14.92
N ALA A 402 -25.70 29.20 -14.56
CA ALA A 402 -24.43 29.81 -14.90
C ALA A 402 -23.37 28.80 -15.33
N THR A 403 -22.64 29.16 -16.39
CA THR A 403 -21.43 28.44 -16.82
C THR A 403 -20.20 29.20 -16.34
N TYR A 404 -19.17 28.46 -15.94
CA TYR A 404 -17.90 28.96 -15.46
C TYR A 404 -16.78 28.37 -16.33
N LYS A 405 -15.86 29.22 -16.82
CA LYS A 405 -14.70 28.82 -17.61
C LYS A 405 -13.53 28.53 -16.67
N ILE A 406 -12.89 27.37 -16.80
CA ILE A 406 -11.76 27.00 -15.94
C ILE A 406 -10.58 27.93 -16.21
N ILE A 407 -10.11 28.58 -15.14
CA ILE A 407 -8.96 29.49 -15.18
C ILE A 407 -7.71 28.89 -14.53
N SER A 408 -7.89 27.87 -13.68
CA SER A 408 -6.76 27.15 -13.11
C SER A 408 -7.12 25.74 -12.63
N VAL A 409 -6.20 24.80 -12.85
CA VAL A 409 -6.16 23.49 -12.16
C VAL A 409 -4.80 23.35 -11.49
N PHE A 410 -4.75 23.21 -10.16
CA PHE A 410 -3.48 23.10 -9.44
C PHE A 410 -3.53 22.15 -8.24
N LYS A 411 -2.35 21.83 -7.72
CA LYS A 411 -2.17 21.04 -6.49
C LYS A 411 -1.62 21.90 -5.37
N THR A 412 -2.06 21.63 -4.14
CA THR A 412 -1.61 22.37 -2.96
C THR A 412 -1.45 21.45 -1.76
N ASN A 413 -0.52 21.79 -0.87
CA ASN A 413 -0.31 21.10 0.39
C ASN A 413 -1.30 21.60 1.45
N THR A 414 -1.50 20.82 2.50
CA THR A 414 -2.11 21.31 3.75
C THR A 414 -1.17 21.20 4.95
N LEU A 415 -0.10 20.40 4.83
CA LEU A 415 0.94 20.24 5.85
C LEU A 415 2.03 21.29 5.66
N SER A 416 2.43 21.95 6.75
CA SER A 416 3.53 22.91 6.77
C SER A 416 4.88 22.27 6.44
N SER A 417 5.05 20.98 6.76
CA SER A 417 6.24 20.19 6.38
C SER A 417 6.42 20.05 4.87
N HIS A 418 5.38 20.32 4.08
CA HIS A 418 5.43 20.30 2.61
C HIS A 418 5.74 21.66 1.97
N GLY A 419 6.05 22.67 2.80
CA GLY A 419 6.34 24.05 2.40
C GLY A 419 5.25 25.04 2.81
N GLU A 420 5.46 26.29 2.42
CA GLU A 420 4.51 27.38 2.67
C GLU A 420 3.13 27.05 2.10
N PHE A 421 2.11 27.13 2.96
CA PHE A 421 0.72 26.91 2.57
C PHE A 421 0.20 28.09 1.74
N PHE A 422 -0.30 27.81 0.54
CA PHE A 422 -1.04 28.80 -0.23
C PHE A 422 -2.51 28.81 0.20
N ASN A 423 -2.96 29.90 0.80
CA ASN A 423 -4.35 30.05 1.18
C ASN A 423 -5.26 30.34 -0.03
N TYR A 424 -5.67 29.27 -0.73
CA TYR A 424 -6.57 29.35 -1.88
C TYR A 424 -8.05 29.52 -1.49
N MET A 425 -8.37 29.41 -0.20
CA MET A 425 -9.73 29.33 0.31
C MET A 425 -10.17 30.70 0.86
N ILE A 426 -10.26 31.68 -0.03
CA ILE A 426 -10.70 33.05 0.24
C ILE A 426 -12.00 33.29 -0.53
N GLY A 427 -13.10 33.53 0.19
CA GLY A 427 -14.44 33.70 -0.39
C GLY A 427 -14.82 35.17 -0.66
N GLU A 428 -14.25 36.10 0.12
CA GLU A 428 -14.48 37.55 0.04
C GLU A 428 -13.13 38.27 0.08
N PHE A 429 -13.10 39.46 -0.52
CA PHE A 429 -11.90 40.27 -0.67
C PHE A 429 -12.18 41.69 -0.19
N GLN A 430 -11.19 42.33 0.44
CA GLN A 430 -11.27 43.71 0.92
C GLN A 430 -11.43 44.71 -0.23
N ASN A 431 -10.73 44.46 -1.33
CA ASN A 431 -10.70 45.30 -2.52
C ASN A 431 -10.26 44.50 -3.75
N GLU A 432 -10.30 45.16 -4.90
CA GLU A 432 -9.97 44.57 -6.20
C GLU A 432 -8.49 44.18 -6.27
N LYS A 433 -7.59 44.95 -5.64
CA LYS A 433 -6.16 44.61 -5.58
C LYS A 433 -5.92 43.27 -4.89
N GLU A 434 -6.58 43.00 -3.77
CA GLU A 434 -6.48 41.71 -3.08
C GLU A 434 -7.04 40.58 -3.95
N PHE A 435 -8.17 40.81 -4.60
CA PHE A 435 -8.79 39.85 -5.52
C PHE A 435 -7.88 39.51 -6.70
N MET A 436 -7.30 40.51 -7.36
CA MET A 436 -6.40 40.28 -8.50
C MET A 436 -5.09 39.63 -8.08
N ASN A 437 -4.58 39.94 -6.89
CA ASN A 437 -3.44 39.23 -6.32
C ASN A 437 -3.77 37.75 -6.02
N TYR A 438 -4.99 37.46 -5.56
CA TYR A 438 -5.47 36.08 -5.42
C TYR A 438 -5.54 35.35 -6.76
N VAL A 439 -6.15 35.98 -7.78
CA VAL A 439 -6.25 35.42 -9.14
C VAL A 439 -4.86 35.14 -9.71
N TYR A 440 -3.91 36.08 -9.57
CA TYR A 440 -2.53 35.88 -9.99
C TYR A 440 -1.90 34.67 -9.30
N ASN A 441 -2.04 34.55 -7.98
CA ASN A 441 -1.50 33.43 -7.22
C ASN A 441 -2.10 32.08 -7.63
N VAL A 442 -3.38 32.05 -7.98
CA VAL A 442 -4.08 30.88 -8.54
C VAL A 442 -3.55 30.53 -9.94
N ARG A 443 -3.28 31.55 -10.78
CA ARG A 443 -2.80 31.37 -12.16
C ARG A 443 -1.38 30.83 -12.22
N VAL A 444 -0.45 31.40 -11.46
CA VAL A 444 0.95 30.93 -11.46
C VAL A 444 1.09 29.50 -10.95
N ARG A 445 0.13 29.00 -10.17
CA ARG A 445 0.09 27.61 -9.67
C ARG A 445 -0.58 26.66 -10.65
N SER A 446 -1.25 27.17 -11.68
CA SER A 446 -2.00 26.35 -12.61
C SER A 446 -1.08 25.44 -13.42
N MET A 447 -1.45 24.17 -13.55
CA MET A 447 -0.80 23.22 -14.45
C MET A 447 -1.17 23.47 -15.92
N VAL A 448 -2.12 24.37 -16.20
CA VAL A 448 -2.61 24.69 -17.55
C VAL A 448 -2.63 26.20 -17.77
N ASN A 449 -2.15 26.64 -18.92
CA ASN A 449 -2.34 28.00 -19.41
C ASN A 449 -3.72 28.08 -20.08
N CYS A 450 -4.73 28.52 -19.33
CA CYS A 450 -6.10 28.66 -19.83
C CYS A 450 -6.29 29.97 -20.62
N PRO A 451 -6.81 29.92 -21.87
CA PRO A 451 -7.08 31.09 -22.71
C PRO A 451 -8.41 31.75 -22.33
N VAL A 452 -8.47 32.18 -21.08
CA VAL A 452 -9.65 32.73 -20.42
C VAL A 452 -9.14 33.95 -19.68
N ASP A 453 -9.67 35.14 -19.92
CA ASP A 453 -9.29 36.36 -19.22
C ASP A 453 -9.96 36.44 -17.84
N VAL A 454 -9.43 37.23 -16.91
CA VAL A 454 -10.10 37.50 -15.61
C VAL A 454 -9.84 38.95 -15.22
N ASN A 455 -10.90 39.66 -14.87
CA ASN A 455 -10.87 41.06 -14.43
C ASN A 455 -11.51 41.21 -13.04
N GLU A 456 -11.33 42.37 -12.43
CA GLU A 456 -11.69 42.67 -11.05
C GLU A 456 -13.17 42.53 -10.70
N ASP A 457 -14.07 42.66 -11.68
CA ASP A 457 -15.52 42.56 -11.53
C ASP A 457 -16.04 41.11 -11.62
N ASP A 458 -15.24 40.18 -12.15
CA ASP A 458 -15.61 38.78 -12.34
C ASP A 458 -15.88 38.04 -11.01
N SER A 459 -16.71 37.00 -11.04
CA SER A 459 -16.93 36.10 -9.91
C SER A 459 -16.39 34.72 -10.17
N LEU A 460 -15.94 34.04 -9.12
CA LEU A 460 -15.26 32.75 -9.20
C LEU A 460 -16.04 31.64 -8.48
N ILE A 461 -15.80 30.42 -8.91
CA ILE A 461 -16.04 29.21 -8.11
C ILE A 461 -14.70 28.50 -7.91
N THR A 462 -14.54 27.84 -6.77
CA THR A 462 -13.38 27.03 -6.42
C THR A 462 -13.84 25.66 -5.95
N LEU A 463 -13.50 24.60 -6.69
CA LEU A 463 -13.73 23.22 -6.26
C LEU A 463 -12.46 22.69 -5.59
N SER A 464 -12.60 22.03 -4.44
CA SER A 464 -11.48 21.47 -3.68
C SER A 464 -11.75 20.05 -3.23
N THR A 465 -10.77 19.17 -3.45
CA THR A 465 -10.82 17.79 -2.97
C THR A 465 -9.43 17.28 -2.57
N CYS A 466 -9.38 16.23 -1.75
CA CYS A 466 -8.14 15.57 -1.38
C CYS A 466 -7.47 14.92 -2.60
N SER A 467 -6.14 14.93 -2.63
CA SER A 467 -5.37 14.24 -3.64
C SER A 467 -4.16 13.56 -3.02
N TYR A 468 -3.82 12.39 -3.53
CA TYR A 468 -2.92 11.44 -2.85
C TYR A 468 -1.56 11.31 -3.54
N GLU A 469 -1.10 12.35 -4.24
CA GLU A 469 0.26 12.45 -4.79
C GLU A 469 1.29 12.56 -3.68
N TYR A 470 0.92 13.27 -2.62
CA TYR A 470 1.63 13.44 -1.36
C TYR A 470 0.59 13.42 -0.23
N THR A 471 1.02 13.18 1.01
CA THR A 471 0.11 13.16 2.17
C THR A 471 -0.60 14.52 2.33
N ASP A 472 -1.91 14.47 2.53
CA ASP A 472 -2.82 15.61 2.70
C ASP A 472 -2.68 16.71 1.64
N PHE A 473 -2.44 16.31 0.39
CA PHE A 473 -2.54 17.21 -0.75
C PHE A 473 -3.99 17.42 -1.17
N ARG A 474 -4.21 18.48 -1.93
CA ARG A 474 -5.50 18.80 -2.53
C ARG A 474 -5.35 19.15 -4.00
N THR A 475 -6.36 18.76 -4.78
CA THR A 475 -6.59 19.27 -6.13
C THR A 475 -7.61 20.39 -6.06
N VAL A 476 -7.28 21.51 -6.70
CA VAL A 476 -8.11 22.70 -6.71
C VAL A 476 -8.36 23.09 -8.16
N ILE A 477 -9.63 23.30 -8.51
CA ILE A 477 -10.06 23.85 -9.79
C ILE A 477 -10.73 25.19 -9.53
N VAL A 478 -10.25 26.25 -10.17
CA VAL A 478 -10.86 27.58 -10.09
C VAL A 478 -11.41 27.93 -11.46
N ALA A 479 -12.64 28.43 -11.50
CA ALA A 479 -13.32 28.81 -12.72
C ALA A 479 -14.01 30.17 -12.57
N ARG A 480 -14.02 30.94 -13.65
CA ARG A 480 -14.57 32.30 -13.73
C ARG A 480 -15.93 32.27 -14.41
N LYS A 481 -16.92 32.92 -13.81
CA LYS A 481 -18.30 32.99 -14.33
C LYS A 481 -18.29 33.64 -15.72
N VAL A 482 -19.03 33.07 -16.66
CA VAL A 482 -19.23 33.68 -17.98
C VAL A 482 -19.98 35.00 -17.81
N ARG A 483 -19.44 36.08 -18.40
CA ARG A 483 -20.05 37.41 -18.32
C ARG A 483 -21.34 37.46 -19.11
N LYS A 484 -22.22 38.40 -18.75
CA LYS A 484 -23.47 38.60 -19.49
C LYS A 484 -23.18 38.94 -20.95
N GLY A 485 -23.69 38.12 -21.87
CA GLY A 485 -23.46 38.28 -23.32
C GLY A 485 -22.14 37.69 -23.83
N GLU A 486 -21.28 37.16 -22.97
CA GLU A 486 -20.09 36.41 -23.36
C GLU A 486 -20.47 34.98 -23.78
N SER A 487 -19.81 34.45 -24.82
CA SER A 487 -19.96 33.04 -25.19
C SER A 487 -19.38 32.12 -24.12
N ALA A 488 -20.10 31.04 -23.78
CA ALA A 488 -19.62 30.00 -22.87
C ALA A 488 -18.45 29.17 -23.45
N LYS A 489 -18.24 29.19 -24.76
CA LYS A 489 -17.18 28.42 -25.42
C LYS A 489 -15.78 28.93 -25.02
N VAL A 490 -14.87 27.99 -24.76
CA VAL A 490 -13.44 28.26 -24.55
C VAL A 490 -12.67 27.91 -25.82
N ASP A 491 -11.76 28.78 -26.27
CA ASP A 491 -10.87 28.48 -27.40
C ASP A 491 -9.71 27.59 -26.93
N VAL A 492 -10.01 26.31 -26.72
CA VAL A 492 -9.06 25.33 -26.21
C VAL A 492 -7.86 25.07 -27.13
N SER A 493 -7.83 25.63 -28.35
CA SER A 493 -6.66 25.58 -29.25
C SER A 493 -5.49 26.42 -28.73
N GLN A 494 -5.79 27.46 -27.95
CA GLN A 494 -4.80 28.34 -27.32
C GLN A 494 -4.34 27.81 -25.95
N ALA A 495 -4.95 26.73 -25.45
CA ALA A 495 -4.58 26.14 -24.18
C ALA A 495 -3.31 25.28 -24.29
N SER A 496 -2.42 25.41 -23.32
CA SER A 496 -1.18 24.63 -23.25
C SER A 496 -0.88 24.18 -21.83
N ALA A 497 -0.09 23.12 -21.68
CA ALA A 497 0.41 22.71 -20.36
C ALA A 497 1.37 23.79 -19.82
N ASN A 498 1.22 24.15 -18.55
CA ASN A 498 2.11 25.09 -17.88
C ASN A 498 3.25 24.34 -17.20
N ASN A 499 4.41 24.32 -17.85
CA ASN A 499 5.62 23.67 -17.31
C ASN A 499 6.29 24.46 -16.17
N ASN A 500 5.88 25.71 -15.94
CA ASN A 500 6.41 26.59 -14.89
C ASN A 500 5.42 26.79 -13.72
N ALA A 501 4.44 25.88 -13.60
CA ALA A 501 3.48 25.91 -12.50
C ALA A 501 4.17 25.89 -11.14
N VAL A 502 3.74 26.75 -10.22
CA VAL A 502 4.28 26.81 -8.86
C VAL A 502 3.68 25.70 -8.01
N TRP A 503 4.48 24.67 -7.71
CA TRP A 503 4.10 23.60 -6.79
C TRP A 503 4.44 23.92 -5.32
N PRO A 504 3.88 23.15 -4.35
CA PRO A 504 4.39 23.11 -2.97
C PRO A 504 5.86 22.69 -2.90
N GLN A 505 6.59 23.09 -1.86
CA GLN A 505 8.03 22.89 -1.74
C GLN A 505 8.44 21.41 -1.83
N VAL A 506 7.66 20.50 -1.22
CA VAL A 506 7.92 19.05 -1.25
C VAL A 506 8.03 18.47 -2.65
N TYR A 507 7.39 19.09 -3.65
CA TYR A 507 7.53 18.66 -5.04
C TYR A 507 8.97 18.81 -5.53
N TYR A 508 9.58 19.97 -5.31
CA TYR A 508 10.96 20.25 -5.71
C TYR A 508 11.96 19.46 -4.87
N ASP A 509 11.66 19.26 -3.57
CA ASP A 509 12.51 18.46 -2.69
C ASP A 509 12.60 16.99 -3.15
N ARG A 510 11.52 16.44 -3.72
CA ARG A 510 11.48 15.06 -4.22
C ARG A 510 11.91 14.91 -5.67
N ASN A 511 11.52 15.84 -6.53
CA ASN A 511 11.67 15.71 -7.98
C ASN A 511 12.87 16.49 -8.54
N GLY A 512 13.53 17.30 -7.69
CA GLY A 512 14.58 18.23 -8.11
C GLY A 512 14.03 19.50 -8.76
N GLY A 513 14.92 20.47 -8.98
CA GLY A 513 14.59 21.78 -9.54
C GLY A 513 14.51 22.89 -8.49
N THR A 514 14.13 24.09 -8.92
CA THR A 514 14.02 25.27 -8.06
C THR A 514 12.61 25.82 -8.13
N ARG A 515 11.99 26.04 -6.97
CA ARG A 515 10.67 26.66 -6.89
C ARG A 515 10.70 28.06 -7.49
N PRO A 516 9.84 28.39 -8.48
CA PRO A 516 9.78 29.73 -9.04
C PRO A 516 9.46 30.78 -7.97
N THR A 517 10.08 31.95 -8.08
CA THR A 517 9.76 33.10 -7.23
C THR A 517 8.42 33.68 -7.65
N VAL A 518 7.51 33.87 -6.69
CA VAL A 518 6.19 34.46 -6.90
C VAL A 518 6.18 35.88 -6.33
N THR A 519 5.88 36.85 -7.17
CA THR A 519 5.68 38.27 -6.81
C THR A 519 4.21 38.57 -6.51
N ASP A 520 3.81 39.84 -6.39
CA ASP A 520 2.41 40.24 -6.40
C ASP A 520 1.92 40.58 -7.82
N PHE A 521 0.60 40.67 -7.99
CA PHE A 521 -0.04 40.98 -9.27
C PHE A 521 0.49 42.27 -9.91
N CYS A 522 0.63 43.37 -9.16
CA CYS A 522 1.06 44.65 -9.72
C CYS A 522 2.50 44.55 -10.25
N THR A 523 3.41 43.97 -9.47
CA THR A 523 4.80 43.75 -9.90
C THR A 523 4.90 42.87 -11.15
N ALA A 524 4.11 41.79 -11.23
CA ALA A 524 4.09 40.90 -12.40
C ALA A 524 3.46 41.57 -13.64
N TYR A 525 2.43 42.38 -13.42
CA TYR A 525 1.77 43.17 -14.47
C TYR A 525 2.73 44.21 -15.07
N ASP A 526 3.39 45.01 -14.22
CA ASP A 526 4.37 46.02 -14.64
C ASP A 526 5.57 45.40 -15.37
N ALA A 527 5.92 44.15 -15.04
CA ALA A 527 6.95 43.37 -15.70
C ALA A 527 6.49 42.71 -17.03
N GLY A 528 5.22 42.88 -17.44
CA GLY A 528 4.68 42.29 -18.67
C GLY A 528 4.53 40.76 -18.61
N GLN A 529 4.37 40.18 -17.42
CA GLN A 529 4.28 38.73 -17.20
C GLN A 529 2.85 38.18 -17.20
N ILE A 530 1.85 39.05 -17.39
CA ILE A 530 0.43 38.72 -17.34
C ILE A 530 -0.19 38.96 -18.71
N ASP A 531 -0.68 37.90 -19.35
CA ASP A 531 -1.29 37.90 -20.69
C ASP A 531 -2.82 37.68 -20.68
N TRP A 532 -3.38 37.37 -19.51
CA TRP A 532 -4.79 37.05 -19.31
C TRP A 532 -5.60 38.19 -18.66
N TYR A 533 -4.96 39.30 -18.26
CA TYR A 533 -5.65 40.47 -17.73
C TYR A 533 -5.93 41.46 -18.87
N SER A 534 -7.17 41.93 -18.98
CA SER A 534 -7.58 42.85 -20.03
C SER A 534 -8.21 44.14 -19.50
N GLY A 535 -8.15 44.38 -18.19
CA GLY A 535 -8.68 45.59 -17.57
C GLY A 535 -7.76 46.80 -17.74
N ASP A 536 -8.33 47.99 -17.52
CA ASP A 536 -7.65 49.30 -17.64
C ASP A 536 -7.52 49.99 -16.26
N TYR A 537 -7.69 49.24 -15.17
CA TYR A 537 -7.82 49.81 -13.83
C TYR A 537 -6.47 50.00 -13.12
N ASP A 538 -6.22 51.20 -12.60
CA ASP A 538 -4.99 51.52 -11.86
C ASP A 538 -5.13 51.18 -10.37
N PHE A 539 -4.42 50.14 -9.91
CA PHE A 539 -4.40 49.68 -8.51
C PHE A 539 -3.57 50.56 -7.55
N LYS A 540 -2.89 51.62 -8.04
CA LYS A 540 -1.87 52.37 -7.27
C LYS A 540 -2.36 52.97 -5.94
N ASP A 541 -3.64 53.29 -5.83
CA ASP A 541 -4.20 53.94 -4.63
C ASP A 541 -4.96 53.00 -3.69
N GLN A 542 -5.15 51.72 -4.07
CA GLN A 542 -5.80 50.73 -3.20
C GLN A 542 -4.78 50.11 -2.24
N LYS A 543 -4.80 50.54 -0.98
CA LYS A 543 -4.05 49.86 0.10
C LYS A 543 -4.87 48.70 0.64
N ILE A 544 -4.24 47.53 0.77
CA ILE A 544 -4.77 46.43 1.58
C ILE A 544 -4.68 46.90 3.02
N VAL A 545 -5.82 46.96 3.70
CA VAL A 545 -5.85 47.32 5.12
C VAL A 545 -5.48 46.04 5.86
N GLU A 546 -4.31 45.98 6.48
CA GLU A 546 -4.03 44.94 7.47
C GLU A 546 -5.21 44.93 8.44
N ALA A 547 -5.90 43.79 8.56
CA ALA A 547 -7.10 43.68 9.37
C ALA A 547 -6.80 44.26 10.76
N THR A 548 -7.35 45.44 11.02
CA THR A 548 -7.05 46.21 12.21
C THR A 548 -7.33 45.33 13.42
N THR A 549 -6.30 45.17 14.25
CA THR A 549 -6.41 44.87 15.67
C THR A 549 -7.66 45.54 16.24
N ALA A 550 -8.60 44.74 16.73
CA ALA A 550 -9.63 45.19 17.65
C ALA A 550 -8.96 45.92 18.86
N PRO A 551 -9.68 46.82 19.53
CA PRO A 551 -9.17 48.09 20.01
C PRO A 551 -8.05 47.99 21.06
N VAL A 552 -7.21 49.03 21.05
CA VAL A 552 -6.25 49.38 22.08
C VAL A 552 -6.87 49.16 23.47
N ALA A 553 -6.33 48.19 24.21
CA ALA A 553 -6.56 48.10 25.64
C ALA A 553 -5.81 49.26 26.31
N THR A 554 -6.59 50.17 26.91
CA THR A 554 -6.10 51.04 27.97
C THR A 554 -5.72 50.18 29.16
N ASP A 555 -4.62 50.51 29.84
CA ASP A 555 -4.39 50.00 31.19
C ASP A 555 -5.42 50.58 32.16
N ALA A 556 -5.51 50.03 33.37
CA ALA A 556 -6.49 50.40 34.38
C ALA A 556 -6.34 51.84 34.92
N GLN A 557 -5.50 52.69 34.29
CA GLN A 557 -5.28 54.09 34.67
C GLN A 557 -5.31 55.07 33.48
N GLY A 558 -5.59 54.64 32.24
CA GLY A 558 -6.07 55.53 31.18
C GLY A 558 -5.02 56.38 30.45
N ASN A 559 -3.77 55.94 30.31
CA ASN A 559 -2.74 56.70 29.58
C ASN A 559 -2.34 56.10 28.22
N THR A 560 -2.38 56.92 27.16
CA THR A 560 -1.94 56.58 25.80
C THR A 560 -0.47 56.92 25.56
N VAL A 561 0.34 55.95 25.13
CA VAL A 561 1.74 56.19 24.69
C VAL A 561 1.80 56.23 23.16
N LYS A 562 2.22 57.37 22.62
CA LYS A 562 2.46 57.62 21.19
C LYS A 562 3.97 57.60 20.92
N PRO A 563 4.46 56.94 19.84
CA PRO A 563 5.78 57.26 19.31
C PRO A 563 5.68 58.13 18.05
N THR A 564 6.57 59.11 18.01
CA THR A 564 6.70 60.21 17.04
C THR A 564 7.70 59.84 15.94
N GLN A 565 7.48 60.29 14.69
CA GLN A 565 8.45 60.25 13.58
C GLN A 565 9.32 61.53 13.61
N PRO A 566 10.62 61.50 13.23
CA PRO A 566 11.02 62.05 11.92
C PRO A 566 12.24 61.39 11.21
N THR A 567 12.14 61.37 9.87
CA THR A 567 13.08 61.66 8.75
C THR A 567 14.56 61.17 8.67
N THR A 568 14.86 60.58 7.49
CA THR A 568 16.14 60.47 6.71
C THR A 568 17.46 60.05 7.38
N ALA A 569 17.89 58.82 7.07
CA ALA A 569 19.22 58.46 6.56
C ALA A 569 19.17 56.99 6.11
N GLU A 570 19.75 56.64 4.95
CA GLU A 570 20.05 55.24 4.65
C GLU A 570 21.02 54.68 5.71
N PRO A 571 20.77 53.47 6.21
CA PRO A 571 21.79 52.44 6.09
C PRO A 571 21.23 51.04 5.82
N THR A 572 22.05 50.20 5.20
CA THR A 572 21.87 48.75 5.08
C THR A 572 21.76 48.08 6.47
N THR A 573 20.57 47.61 6.85
CA THR A 573 20.37 46.64 7.94
C THR A 573 19.13 45.80 7.62
N GLN A 574 19.30 44.48 7.46
CA GLN A 574 18.19 43.54 7.22
C GLN A 574 17.12 43.67 8.32
N ALA A 575 15.89 44.00 7.93
CA ALA A 575 14.76 44.09 8.84
C ALA A 575 14.44 42.70 9.40
N LYS A 576 14.46 42.57 10.73
CA LYS A 576 14.01 41.36 11.43
C LYS A 576 12.50 41.29 11.38
N VAL A 577 11.97 40.30 10.67
CA VAL A 577 10.53 40.03 10.58
C VAL A 577 10.10 39.18 11.77
N TYR A 578 8.96 39.50 12.38
CA TYR A 578 8.40 38.76 13.52
C TYR A 578 7.05 38.16 13.13
N VAL A 579 6.76 36.98 13.68
CA VAL A 579 5.52 36.22 13.46
C VAL A 579 4.88 35.86 14.81
N THR A 580 3.57 35.71 14.82
CA THR A 580 2.76 35.51 16.02
C THR A 580 2.50 34.03 16.27
N VAL A 581 2.95 33.52 17.43
CA VAL A 581 2.69 32.14 17.87
C VAL A 581 1.70 32.16 19.01
N LYS A 582 0.56 31.49 18.82
CA LYS A 582 -0.50 31.33 19.81
C LYS A 582 -0.54 29.88 20.29
N PHE A 583 -0.43 29.64 21.58
CA PHE A 583 -0.73 28.36 22.19
C PHE A 583 -2.17 28.41 22.71
N ILE A 584 -2.99 27.45 22.32
CA ILE A 584 -4.40 27.35 22.74
C ILE A 584 -4.60 26.09 23.57
N ASN A 585 -5.68 26.03 24.37
CA ASN A 585 -6.05 24.89 25.17
C ASN A 585 -6.95 23.91 24.38
N PHE A 586 -7.31 22.77 24.97
CA PHE A 586 -8.17 21.76 24.31
C PHE A 586 -9.55 22.31 23.91
N ASP A 587 -10.04 23.33 24.62
CA ASP A 587 -11.31 24.01 24.36
C ASP A 587 -11.19 25.21 23.40
N GLY A 588 -9.98 25.46 22.88
CA GLY A 588 -9.68 26.58 21.99
C GLY A 588 -9.38 27.91 22.68
N SER A 589 -9.42 27.98 24.01
CA SER A 589 -9.03 29.19 24.76
C SER A 589 -7.53 29.50 24.62
N LEU A 590 -7.16 30.77 24.56
CA LEU A 590 -5.75 31.20 24.40
C LEU A 590 -4.97 31.01 25.71
N ILE A 591 -3.91 30.20 25.67
CA ILE A 591 -2.97 29.98 26.79
C ILE A 591 -1.84 31.02 26.78
N SER A 592 -1.24 31.25 25.61
CA SER A 592 -0.10 32.16 25.46
C SER A 592 -0.02 32.69 24.03
N GLU A 593 0.40 33.94 23.88
CA GLU A 593 0.72 34.56 22.60
C GLU A 593 2.11 35.19 22.68
N GLN A 594 2.92 35.00 21.64
CA GLN A 594 4.27 35.57 21.58
C GLN A 594 4.65 35.95 20.15
N LYS A 595 5.39 37.06 20.01
CA LYS A 595 6.04 37.45 18.76
C LYS A 595 7.43 36.83 18.69
N VAL A 596 7.65 35.99 17.69
CA VAL A 596 8.90 35.24 17.48
C VAL A 596 9.56 35.75 16.20
N GLU A 597 10.85 36.07 16.27
CA GLU A 597 11.63 36.43 15.07
C GLU A 597 11.65 35.23 14.10
N VAL A 598 11.40 35.48 12.81
CA VAL A 598 11.34 34.43 11.78
C VAL A 598 12.59 33.54 11.83
N GLY A 599 12.37 32.23 11.96
CA GLY A 599 13.41 31.21 12.10
C GLY A 599 13.90 30.95 13.52
N LYS A 600 13.35 31.61 14.55
CA LYS A 600 13.60 31.30 15.97
C LYS A 600 12.52 30.39 16.57
N ALA A 601 12.85 29.76 17.68
CA ALA A 601 11.92 28.90 18.43
C ALA A 601 10.93 29.74 19.24
N ALA A 602 9.66 29.32 19.29
CA ALA A 602 8.73 29.79 20.31
C ALA A 602 9.03 29.13 21.66
N LYS A 603 8.69 29.80 22.75
CA LYS A 603 8.77 29.21 24.08
C LYS A 603 7.47 28.49 24.42
N ALA A 604 7.53 27.18 24.69
CA ALA A 604 6.36 26.44 25.15
C ALA A 604 5.84 27.00 26.48
N PRO A 605 4.50 27.15 26.65
CA PRO A 605 3.89 27.44 27.94
C PRO A 605 3.88 26.17 28.82
N ALA A 606 3.37 26.28 30.05
CA ALA A 606 3.16 25.12 30.91
C ALA A 606 2.23 24.11 30.24
N ASP A 607 2.48 22.82 30.50
CA ASP A 607 1.68 21.72 29.95
C ASP A 607 0.21 21.90 30.33
N PRO A 608 -0.71 21.95 29.34
CA PRO A 608 -2.13 22.10 29.62
C PRO A 608 -2.71 20.82 30.21
N VAL A 609 -3.76 20.98 31.00
CA VAL A 609 -4.51 19.87 31.61
C VAL A 609 -5.90 19.83 30.99
N GLN A 610 -6.26 18.66 30.46
CA GLN A 610 -7.63 18.37 30.04
C GLN A 610 -8.36 17.64 31.18
N PRO A 611 -9.55 18.09 31.61
CA PRO A 611 -10.35 17.38 32.61
C PRO A 611 -10.69 15.96 32.15
N SER A 612 -10.57 14.99 33.05
CA SER A 612 -11.04 13.63 32.81
C SER A 612 -12.56 13.59 32.62
N ASP A 613 -13.04 12.67 31.78
CA ASP A 613 -14.47 12.38 31.61
C ASP A 613 -14.87 11.09 32.34
N ASP A 614 -16.09 10.59 32.13
CA ASP A 614 -16.61 9.39 32.80
C ASP A 614 -15.81 8.11 32.48
N TYR A 615 -15.02 8.09 31.41
CA TYR A 615 -14.36 6.90 30.88
C TYR A 615 -12.83 7.04 30.80
N TYR A 616 -12.31 8.25 30.60
CA TYR A 616 -10.90 8.48 30.27
C TYR A 616 -10.25 9.57 31.13
N ASP A 617 -8.98 9.33 31.47
CA ASP A 617 -8.02 10.35 31.87
C ASP A 617 -7.20 10.78 30.64
N TYR A 618 -7.01 12.08 30.45
CA TYR A 618 -6.32 12.63 29.28
C TYR A 618 -4.88 13.02 29.64
N ILE A 619 -3.89 12.35 29.05
CA ILE A 619 -2.46 12.62 29.30
C ILE A 619 -1.90 13.49 28.19
N PHE A 620 -1.33 14.65 28.54
CA PHE A 620 -0.65 15.52 27.60
C PHE A 620 0.59 14.83 27.01
N LYS A 621 0.68 14.75 25.68
CA LYS A 621 1.80 14.12 24.95
C LYS A 621 2.71 15.10 24.23
N GLY A 622 2.41 16.39 24.31
CA GLY A 622 3.14 17.45 23.64
C GLY A 622 2.24 18.32 22.77
N TRP A 623 2.85 19.27 22.09
CA TRP A 623 2.14 20.20 21.22
C TRP A 623 2.01 19.64 19.81
N GLN A 624 0.89 19.93 19.14
CA GLN A 624 0.58 19.37 17.82
C GLN A 624 1.48 19.88 16.70
N LEU A 625 2.11 21.04 16.87
CA LEU A 625 2.98 21.66 15.87
C LEU A 625 4.39 21.85 16.43
N ASP A 626 5.40 21.62 15.61
CA ASP A 626 6.79 21.96 15.94
C ASP A 626 6.96 23.48 15.94
N PHE A 627 7.46 24.00 17.06
CA PHE A 627 7.72 25.42 17.27
C PHE A 627 9.20 25.72 17.51
N SER A 628 10.10 24.78 17.19
CA SER A 628 11.55 24.96 17.28
C SER A 628 12.10 25.97 16.26
N LYS A 629 11.38 26.20 15.14
CA LYS A 629 11.65 27.26 14.16
C LYS A 629 10.35 27.77 13.53
N VAL A 630 10.03 29.04 13.75
CA VAL A 630 8.73 29.64 13.40
C VAL A 630 8.92 30.64 12.27
N TYR A 631 8.19 30.49 11.16
CA TYR A 631 8.34 31.33 9.96
C TYR A 631 7.07 32.07 9.52
N SER A 632 5.93 31.75 10.13
CA SER A 632 4.63 32.39 9.89
C SER A 632 3.82 32.36 11.18
N ASP A 633 2.73 33.13 11.22
CA ASP A 633 1.79 33.08 12.32
C ASP A 633 1.22 31.65 12.46
N MET A 634 1.17 31.14 13.68
CA MET A 634 0.70 29.79 13.95
C MET A 634 -0.06 29.71 15.26
N THR A 635 -1.08 28.85 15.28
CA THR A 635 -1.85 28.51 16.48
C THR A 635 -1.64 27.04 16.79
N ILE A 636 -1.10 26.75 17.97
CA ILE A 636 -0.60 25.44 18.38
C ILE A 636 -1.51 24.91 19.49
N ALA A 637 -2.20 23.81 19.21
CA ALA A 637 -3.03 23.12 20.17
C ALA A 637 -2.26 21.97 20.86
N PRO A 638 -2.69 21.56 22.06
CA PRO A 638 -2.13 20.41 22.75
C PRO A 638 -2.58 19.10 22.13
N ASN A 639 -1.75 18.06 22.26
CA ASN A 639 -2.09 16.70 21.94
C ASN A 639 -2.30 15.90 23.23
N PHE A 640 -3.46 15.28 23.38
CA PHE A 640 -3.81 14.46 24.54
C PHE A 640 -4.06 13.00 24.11
N GLU A 641 -3.54 12.06 24.90
CA GLU A 641 -3.82 10.63 24.74
C GLU A 641 -4.83 10.18 25.81
N PRO A 642 -5.97 9.58 25.43
CA PRO A 642 -6.96 9.08 26.37
C PRO A 642 -6.50 7.75 27.00
N VAL A 643 -6.60 7.64 28.32
CA VAL A 643 -6.30 6.44 29.11
C VAL A 643 -7.54 6.02 29.87
N LEU A 644 -7.99 4.78 29.66
CA LEU A 644 -9.20 4.26 30.29
C LEU A 644 -9.06 4.22 31.82
N LYS A 645 -10.05 4.76 32.55
CA LYS A 645 -10.12 4.65 34.01
C LYS A 645 -10.30 3.19 34.41
N GLN A 646 -9.44 2.68 35.30
CA GLN A 646 -9.64 1.35 35.89
C GLN A 646 -10.89 1.40 36.77
N GLN A 647 -11.89 0.57 36.46
CA GLN A 647 -13.03 0.40 37.37
C GLN A 647 -12.51 -0.15 38.71
N PRO A 648 -13.03 0.34 39.85
CA PRO A 648 -12.74 -0.27 41.14
C PRO A 648 -13.13 -1.75 41.05
N THR A 649 -12.18 -2.65 41.25
CA THR A 649 -12.49 -4.05 41.53
C THR A 649 -13.24 -4.05 42.85
N ASP A 650 -14.56 -4.31 42.79
CA ASP A 650 -15.35 -4.59 43.97
C ASP A 650 -14.63 -5.68 44.77
N ALA A 651 -14.27 -5.32 46.00
CA ALA A 651 -13.75 -6.24 46.98
C ALA A 651 -14.80 -7.33 47.17
N VAL A 652 -14.48 -8.55 46.72
CA VAL A 652 -15.23 -9.75 47.05
C VAL A 652 -15.14 -9.90 48.56
N SER A 653 -16.25 -9.61 49.25
CA SER A 653 -16.45 -9.92 50.65
C SER A 653 -16.44 -11.44 50.81
N GLU A 654 -15.41 -11.95 51.50
CA GLU A 654 -15.44 -13.24 52.17
C GLU A 654 -16.52 -13.20 53.26
N GLU A 655 -17.70 -13.75 52.98
CA GLU A 655 -18.59 -14.33 53.99
C GLU A 655 -19.68 -15.11 53.25
N VAL A 656 -19.56 -16.44 53.24
CA VAL A 656 -20.56 -17.42 53.73
C VAL A 656 -19.97 -18.81 53.47
N MET A 657 -19.40 -19.38 54.53
CA MET A 657 -19.29 -20.83 54.72
C MET A 657 -20.66 -21.42 55.09
N SER A 658 -20.81 -22.73 54.88
CA SER A 658 -21.87 -23.66 55.35
C SER A 658 -23.16 -23.75 54.53
N GLU A 659 -23.26 -24.73 53.62
CA GLU A 659 -23.84 -26.08 53.85
C GLU A 659 -23.64 -26.98 52.63
#